data_AF-A0A954XHE7-F1
#
_entry.id   AF-A0A954XHE7-F1
#
_cell.length_a   1.000
_cell.length_b   1.000
_cell.length_c   1.000
_cell.angle_alpha   90.00
_cell.angle_beta   90.00
_cell.angle_gamma   90.00
#
_symmetry.space_group_name_H-M   'P 1'
#
loop_
_entity.id
_entity.type
_entity.pdbx_description
1 polymer ?
#
loop_
_entity_poly.entity_id
_entity_poly.type
_entity_poly.pdbx_seq_one_letter_code
_entity_poly.pdbx_strand_id
1 'polypeptide(L)'
;MPESETQLATPRRMPHFAFTADEANDVANYLLSAEPVDLRIPAAEDANAKPSPKANNKNQPADEPPSGERLFLTLGCLACHPHGQAGSASLFGGNSLTHAGDKRPADYFAKWLAEPASLNAQHRMPVFDLSAAERTALAEWLAKQTRGRVDQSGEPSNADAPPANRDASVEASIERGRKLTLDSGCQACHQMPTGEKDNVAPSTPRLGKLSTDSRWERACSAADFDAARPAARRQPIYQLADADRAALRHYFAQRLDLTAEPSQSQAGRQLFVELNCVQCHARGADPGLAESLPELVKLHGELESWLPAMTPPSLNSVGDKLRDEALIAAVRREKNHRPYLLARMPRFPLNKTQLAQLVDYFVAEDRIPDTGDLPPNVVVQSNPAAELDDAVTRVAGARLVTPDGFGCTSCHRVGKVEPPPGPLAARGPTLSMLGQRIRRPWYDRWVRNPARIVPRMEMPSVQLPVHGVLNDDLPTQLAAVWQVLNQPGFEPPAPNALRVARRSGVRDRGEPALLLTDVLRVGETRQLKPALIGLPNRHNVLIDLEAGRMVDWWIGDAARQRTEGKTWFWEVGGTSIGALQPAEHELSLRDAAGRRWQPIQVGQFVTELDDWQHQPDGGIAFSHRMTFSPEPDSESTVTLLVRQTISPIWSDSAGASQSQLDSDSAGASFS
;
A
#
# COMPACT_ATOMS: atom_id res chain seq x y z
N MET A 1 19.09 43.97 -12.59
CA MET A 1 19.25 43.55 -11.18
C MET A 1 19.56 42.07 -11.23
N PRO A 2 20.68 41.59 -10.69
CA PRO A 2 20.94 40.15 -10.71
C PRO A 2 19.97 39.52 -9.72
N GLU A 3 19.12 38.62 -10.21
CA GLU A 3 18.26 37.79 -9.40
C GLU A 3 19.14 37.06 -8.39
N SER A 4 18.90 37.30 -7.10
CA SER A 4 19.50 36.50 -6.04
C SER A 4 18.87 35.12 -6.10
N GLU A 5 19.34 34.28 -7.01
CA GLU A 5 19.18 32.84 -6.90
C GLU A 5 19.87 32.41 -5.60
N THR A 6 19.10 32.34 -4.52
CA THR A 6 19.36 31.37 -3.45
C THR A 6 19.18 29.98 -4.07
N GLN A 7 20.11 29.59 -4.96
CA GLN A 7 20.28 28.20 -5.35
C GLN A 7 20.45 27.43 -4.05
N LEU A 8 19.48 26.58 -3.74
CA LEU A 8 19.58 25.58 -2.67
C LEU A 8 20.94 24.90 -2.84
N ALA A 9 21.89 25.29 -1.99
CA ALA A 9 23.29 25.00 -2.21
C ALA A 9 23.47 23.48 -2.15
N THR A 10 23.81 22.87 -3.29
CA THR A 10 24.07 21.43 -3.34
C THR A 10 25.28 21.14 -2.44
N PRO A 11 25.13 20.21 -1.46
CA PRO A 11 26.21 19.91 -0.52
C PRO A 11 27.38 19.13 -1.17
N ARG A 12 27.19 18.63 -2.40
CA ARG A 12 28.23 17.95 -3.17
C ARG A 12 28.85 18.89 -4.19
N ARG A 13 29.99 19.49 -3.83
CA ARG A 13 30.77 20.31 -4.75
C ARG A 13 32.07 19.59 -5.10
N MET A 14 32.37 19.50 -6.40
CA MET A 14 33.74 19.23 -6.82
C MET A 14 34.66 20.28 -6.19
N PRO A 15 35.84 19.90 -5.71
CA PRO A 15 36.77 20.88 -5.18
C PRO A 15 37.19 21.85 -6.29
N HIS A 16 37.45 23.09 -5.90
CA HIS A 16 37.95 24.10 -6.81
C HIS A 16 39.45 23.88 -7.03
N PHE A 17 39.84 23.76 -8.30
CA PHE A 17 41.24 23.61 -8.72
C PHE A 17 41.84 24.90 -9.29
N ALA A 18 41.07 26.00 -9.36
CA ALA A 18 41.52 27.30 -9.87
C ALA A 18 42.27 27.20 -11.20
N PHE A 19 41.67 26.45 -12.13
CA PHE A 19 42.07 26.44 -13.54
C PHE A 19 41.72 27.77 -14.19
N THR A 20 42.57 28.24 -15.11
CA THR A 20 42.19 29.30 -16.05
C THR A 20 41.12 28.79 -17.02
N ALA A 21 40.49 29.67 -17.79
CA ALA A 21 39.54 29.27 -18.82
C ALA A 21 40.17 28.30 -19.84
N ASP A 22 41.42 28.55 -20.23
CA ASP A 22 42.15 27.70 -21.18
C ASP A 22 42.50 26.33 -20.58
N GLU A 23 42.95 26.30 -19.32
CA GLU A 23 43.20 25.04 -18.61
C GLU A 23 41.91 24.22 -18.44
N ALA A 24 40.78 24.89 -18.15
CA ALA A 24 39.49 24.23 -18.04
C ALA A 24 39.03 23.66 -19.40
N ASN A 25 39.25 24.38 -20.50
CA ASN A 25 38.98 23.90 -21.85
C ASN A 25 39.86 22.71 -22.23
N ASP A 26 41.15 22.74 -21.92
CA ASP A 26 42.07 21.61 -22.15
C ASP A 26 41.60 20.36 -21.38
N VAL A 27 41.23 20.51 -20.10
CA VAL A 27 40.67 19.41 -19.29
C VAL A 27 39.35 18.91 -19.89
N ALA A 28 38.46 19.80 -20.33
CA ALA A 28 37.20 19.42 -20.96
C ALA A 28 37.43 18.62 -22.26
N ASN A 29 38.34 19.08 -23.13
CA ASN A 29 38.71 18.39 -24.36
C ASN A 29 39.28 16.99 -24.08
N TYR A 30 40.13 16.86 -23.06
CA TYR A 30 40.62 15.55 -22.65
C TYR A 30 39.48 14.63 -22.15
N LEU A 31 38.58 15.12 -21.30
CA LEU A 31 37.45 14.31 -20.81
C LEU A 31 36.48 13.91 -21.94
N LEU A 32 36.27 14.79 -22.92
CA LEU A 32 35.44 14.55 -24.10
C LEU A 32 36.13 13.65 -25.14
N SER A 33 37.43 13.37 -25.01
CA SER A 33 38.14 12.41 -25.87
C SER A 33 37.80 10.95 -25.56
N ALA A 34 37.08 10.69 -24.46
CA ALA A 34 36.60 9.36 -24.09
C ALA A 34 35.73 8.75 -25.19
N GLU A 35 35.74 7.40 -25.28
CA GLU A 35 34.86 6.70 -26.21
C GLU A 35 33.37 7.01 -25.89
N PRO A 36 32.52 7.22 -26.92
CA PRO A 36 31.10 7.41 -26.73
C PRO A 36 30.49 6.21 -25.99
N VAL A 37 29.71 6.49 -24.95
CA VAL A 37 28.99 5.46 -24.21
C VAL A 37 27.78 4.99 -25.03
N ASP A 38 27.52 3.68 -25.04
CA ASP A 38 26.33 3.13 -25.69
C ASP A 38 25.05 3.54 -24.95
N LEU A 39 24.26 4.42 -25.57
CA LEU A 39 22.99 4.90 -25.02
C LEU A 39 21.79 4.03 -25.42
N ARG A 40 22.00 2.94 -26.16
CA ARG A 40 20.91 2.02 -26.53
C ARG A 40 20.36 1.32 -25.30
N ILE A 41 19.03 1.20 -25.25
CA ILE A 41 18.31 0.49 -24.20
C ILE A 41 18.09 -0.97 -24.65
N PRO A 42 18.53 -1.97 -23.88
CA PRO A 42 18.28 -3.37 -24.22
C PRO A 42 16.78 -3.70 -24.23
N ALA A 43 16.32 -4.45 -25.23
CA ALA A 43 14.89 -4.81 -25.39
C ALA A 43 14.27 -5.57 -24.19
N ALA A 44 15.10 -6.18 -23.32
CA ALA A 44 14.64 -6.89 -22.12
C ALA A 44 14.09 -5.96 -21.03
N GLU A 45 14.46 -4.67 -21.02
CA GLU A 45 13.93 -3.69 -20.04
C GLU A 45 12.54 -3.17 -20.42
N ASP A 46 12.17 -3.23 -21.70
CA ASP A 46 10.81 -2.93 -22.17
C ASP A 46 9.80 -4.03 -21.84
N ALA A 47 10.25 -5.29 -21.80
CA ALA A 47 9.39 -6.45 -21.58
C ALA A 47 8.91 -6.60 -20.12
N ASN A 48 9.61 -6.00 -19.14
CA ASN A 48 9.30 -6.13 -17.71
C ASN A 48 8.46 -4.97 -17.15
N ALA A 49 8.21 -3.92 -17.94
CA ALA A 49 7.40 -2.81 -17.50
C ALA A 49 5.92 -3.18 -17.47
N LYS A 50 5.36 -3.34 -16.26
CA LYS A 50 3.91 -3.42 -16.13
C LYS A 50 3.34 -2.04 -16.45
N PRO A 51 2.25 -1.95 -17.24
CA PRO A 51 1.58 -0.67 -17.43
C PRO A 51 1.21 -0.10 -16.06
N SER A 52 1.35 1.21 -15.94
CA SER A 52 0.95 1.97 -14.75
C SER A 52 -0.45 1.53 -14.35
N PRO A 53 -0.74 1.37 -13.05
CA PRO A 53 -2.11 1.11 -12.64
C PRO A 53 -2.98 2.20 -13.25
N LYS A 54 -3.95 1.82 -14.08
CA LYS A 54 -5.03 2.73 -14.46
C LYS A 54 -5.59 3.21 -13.13
N ALA A 55 -5.41 4.47 -12.79
CA ALA A 55 -6.14 5.00 -11.66
C ALA A 55 -7.60 4.82 -12.06
N ASN A 56 -8.32 3.90 -11.41
CA ASN A 56 -9.78 3.78 -11.53
C ASN A 56 -10.43 4.99 -10.81
N ASN A 57 -9.91 6.18 -11.09
CA ASN A 57 -10.50 7.43 -10.71
C ASN A 57 -11.17 7.96 -11.97
N LYS A 58 -12.48 8.21 -11.91
CA LYS A 58 -13.24 8.87 -12.98
C LYS A 58 -12.69 10.28 -13.32
N ASN A 59 -11.68 10.75 -12.57
CA ASN A 59 -10.97 12.01 -12.79
C ASN A 59 -9.60 11.89 -13.47
N GLN A 60 -9.20 10.71 -13.97
CA GLN A 60 -8.11 10.61 -14.94
C GLN A 60 -8.75 10.38 -16.32
N PRO A 61 -8.60 11.29 -17.30
CA PRO A 61 -8.98 10.97 -18.67
C PRO A 61 -8.17 9.74 -19.08
N ALA A 62 -8.86 8.63 -19.34
CA ALA A 62 -8.24 7.32 -19.57
C ALA A 62 -7.37 7.25 -20.85
N ASP A 63 -7.27 8.35 -21.61
CA ASP A 63 -6.71 8.43 -22.96
C ASP A 63 -5.67 9.56 -23.16
N GLU A 64 -5.26 10.31 -22.11
CA GLU A 64 -4.20 11.33 -22.27
C GLU A 64 -2.80 10.69 -22.11
N PRO A 65 -1.85 10.91 -23.05
CA PRO A 65 -0.50 10.40 -22.92
C PRO A 65 0.17 10.93 -21.63
N PRO A 66 1.06 10.13 -21.00
CA PRO A 66 1.71 10.57 -19.77
C PRO A 66 2.58 11.80 -20.06
N SER A 67 2.25 12.94 -19.43
CA SER A 67 3.11 14.13 -19.47
C SER A 67 4.37 13.88 -18.64
N GLY A 68 5.56 14.15 -19.22
CA GLY A 68 6.84 14.02 -18.52
C GLY A 68 6.93 14.88 -17.27
N GLU A 69 6.38 16.10 -17.32
CA GLU A 69 6.28 16.99 -16.15
C GLU A 69 5.42 16.37 -15.06
N ARG A 70 4.22 15.90 -15.42
CA ARG A 70 3.29 15.27 -14.47
C ARG A 70 3.91 14.06 -13.80
N LEU A 71 4.63 13.23 -14.56
CA LEU A 71 5.38 12.10 -14.01
C LEU A 71 6.45 12.58 -13.02
N PHE A 72 7.25 13.57 -13.39
CA PHE A 72 8.29 14.12 -12.52
C PHE A 72 7.73 14.61 -11.17
N LEU A 73 6.61 15.34 -11.21
CA LEU A 73 5.96 15.90 -10.01
C LEU A 73 5.29 14.83 -9.13
N THR A 74 4.77 13.74 -9.72
CA THR A 74 3.92 12.77 -9.00
C THR A 74 4.64 11.49 -8.58
N LEU A 75 5.73 11.11 -9.24
CA LEU A 75 6.46 9.85 -8.95
C LEU A 75 7.31 9.92 -7.67
N GLY A 76 7.59 11.13 -7.18
CA GLY A 76 8.45 11.38 -6.01
C GLY A 76 9.87 11.85 -6.37
N CYS A 77 10.14 12.26 -7.61
CA CYS A 77 11.47 12.72 -8.03
C CYS A 77 11.97 13.91 -7.20
N LEU A 78 11.05 14.80 -6.79
CA LEU A 78 11.31 15.98 -5.96
C LEU A 78 11.85 15.66 -4.55
N ALA A 79 11.71 14.42 -4.07
CA ALA A 79 12.31 13.98 -2.81
C ALA A 79 13.86 13.99 -2.89
N CYS A 80 14.42 13.81 -4.08
CA CYS A 80 15.85 13.80 -4.30
C CYS A 80 16.33 14.96 -5.19
N HIS A 81 15.53 15.38 -6.18
CA HIS A 81 15.94 16.33 -7.21
C HIS A 81 15.17 17.65 -7.07
N PRO A 82 15.85 18.76 -6.74
CA PRO A 82 15.25 20.08 -6.87
C PRO A 82 14.89 20.40 -8.32
N HIS A 83 13.78 21.10 -8.53
CA HIS A 83 13.42 21.67 -9.83
C HIS A 83 12.62 22.96 -9.61
N GLY A 84 13.13 24.08 -10.13
CA GLY A 84 12.52 25.38 -9.98
C GLY A 84 12.54 25.79 -8.51
N GLN A 85 11.37 26.03 -7.95
CA GLN A 85 11.19 26.38 -6.54
C GLN A 85 10.80 25.17 -5.68
N ALA A 86 10.73 23.97 -6.26
CA ALA A 86 10.26 22.75 -5.59
C ALA A 86 11.39 21.73 -5.35
N GLY A 87 11.17 20.84 -4.39
CA GLY A 87 12.07 19.75 -4.04
C GLY A 87 13.13 20.13 -3.00
N SER A 88 13.90 19.12 -2.56
CA SER A 88 14.92 19.30 -1.51
C SER A 88 16.32 18.95 -2.02
N ALA A 89 17.32 19.72 -1.58
CA ALA A 89 18.72 19.36 -1.75
C ALA A 89 19.24 18.75 -0.44
N SER A 90 19.54 17.46 -0.43
CA SER A 90 20.12 16.76 0.72
C SER A 90 21.50 16.17 0.39
N LEU A 91 22.26 15.77 1.42
CA LEU A 91 23.57 15.13 1.25
C LEU A 91 23.51 13.89 0.36
N PHE A 92 22.44 13.10 0.48
CA PHE A 92 22.21 11.88 -0.29
C PHE A 92 21.31 12.08 -1.52
N GLY A 93 20.74 13.28 -1.70
CA GLY A 93 19.91 13.66 -2.83
C GLY A 93 20.63 13.76 -4.18
N GLY A 94 19.83 14.04 -5.19
CA GLY A 94 20.24 14.30 -6.56
C GLY A 94 20.53 15.77 -6.81
N ASN A 95 21.17 16.07 -7.95
CA ASN A 95 21.40 17.45 -8.38
C ASN A 95 20.09 18.10 -8.84
N SER A 96 20.05 19.43 -8.84
CA SER A 96 18.95 20.17 -9.47
C SER A 96 18.81 19.79 -10.95
N LEU A 97 17.57 19.59 -11.37
CA LEU A 97 17.21 19.23 -12.75
C LEU A 97 16.59 20.38 -13.54
N THR A 98 16.55 21.60 -13.00
CA THR A 98 15.98 22.80 -13.66
C THR A 98 16.60 23.10 -15.02
N HIS A 99 17.88 22.78 -15.19
CA HIS A 99 18.61 22.97 -16.45
C HIS A 99 19.35 21.68 -16.85
N ALA A 100 18.69 20.54 -16.66
CA ALA A 100 19.30 19.24 -16.96
C ALA A 100 19.57 19.06 -18.46
N GLY A 101 18.70 19.61 -19.32
CA GLY A 101 18.80 19.54 -20.78
C GLY A 101 20.04 20.21 -21.35
N ASP A 102 20.54 21.27 -20.70
CA ASP A 102 21.78 21.95 -21.12
C ASP A 102 23.00 21.01 -21.15
N LYS A 103 22.93 19.87 -20.45
CA LYS A 103 24.07 18.96 -20.24
C LYS A 103 23.89 17.62 -20.93
N ARG A 104 22.65 17.20 -21.20
CA ARG A 104 22.35 15.81 -21.57
C ARG A 104 21.14 15.72 -22.51
N PRO A 105 21.22 14.90 -23.57
CA PRO A 105 20.11 14.64 -24.49
C PRO A 105 19.07 13.66 -23.92
N ALA A 106 17.95 13.49 -24.63
CA ALA A 106 16.83 12.64 -24.21
C ALA A 106 17.20 11.15 -24.12
N ASP A 107 17.97 10.61 -25.07
CA ASP A 107 18.44 9.22 -25.04
C ASP A 107 19.34 8.92 -23.84
N TYR A 108 20.17 9.88 -23.42
CA TYR A 108 20.91 9.78 -22.15
C TYR A 108 19.96 9.67 -20.95
N PHE A 109 18.93 10.52 -20.85
CA PHE A 109 17.99 10.44 -19.74
C PHE A 109 17.20 9.14 -19.75
N ALA A 110 16.79 8.67 -20.93
CA ALA A 110 16.10 7.40 -21.08
C ALA A 110 16.99 6.23 -20.59
N LYS A 111 18.27 6.21 -20.97
CA LYS A 111 19.24 5.22 -20.50
C LYS A 111 19.51 5.34 -19.00
N TRP A 112 19.65 6.56 -18.47
CA TRP A 112 19.88 6.81 -17.03
C TRP A 112 18.69 6.42 -16.15
N LEU A 113 17.46 6.58 -16.63
CA LEU A 113 16.25 6.16 -15.92
C LEU A 113 16.08 4.64 -15.89
N ALA A 114 16.58 3.94 -16.91
CA ALA A 114 16.43 2.50 -17.06
C ALA A 114 17.59 1.74 -16.36
N GLU A 115 18.83 2.10 -16.70
CA GLU A 115 20.05 1.40 -16.28
C GLU A 115 21.18 2.39 -15.89
N PRO A 116 21.04 3.17 -14.81
CA PRO A 116 22.04 4.16 -14.43
C PRO A 116 23.42 3.55 -14.13
N ALA A 117 23.47 2.29 -13.70
CA ALA A 117 24.71 1.55 -13.43
C ALA A 117 25.59 1.36 -14.67
N SER A 118 25.01 1.29 -15.88
CA SER A 118 25.79 1.16 -17.12
C SER A 118 26.50 2.47 -17.50
N LEU A 119 25.96 3.61 -17.04
CA LEU A 119 26.52 4.94 -17.29
C LEU A 119 27.47 5.37 -16.18
N ASN A 120 27.17 5.00 -14.93
CA ASN A 120 28.01 5.25 -13.78
C ASN A 120 27.82 4.16 -12.72
N ALA A 121 28.78 3.24 -12.58
CA ALA A 121 28.71 2.15 -11.61
C ALA A 121 28.62 2.62 -10.14
N GLN A 122 29.00 3.86 -9.83
CA GLN A 122 28.92 4.47 -8.50
C GLN A 122 27.70 5.39 -8.32
N HIS A 123 26.71 5.30 -9.22
CA HIS A 123 25.48 6.07 -9.09
C HIS A 123 24.73 5.77 -7.79
N ARG A 124 23.93 6.73 -7.34
CA ARG A 124 22.99 6.57 -6.22
C ARG A 124 21.52 6.66 -6.62
N MET A 125 21.24 7.01 -7.88
CA MET A 125 19.86 7.08 -8.35
C MET A 125 19.26 5.66 -8.35
N PRO A 126 18.18 5.41 -7.60
CA PRO A 126 17.52 4.12 -7.61
C PRO A 126 16.68 3.97 -8.88
N VAL A 127 16.31 2.73 -9.21
CA VAL A 127 15.63 2.45 -10.49
C VAL A 127 14.12 2.46 -10.33
N PHE A 128 13.44 3.31 -11.07
CA PHE A 128 11.97 3.36 -11.08
C PHE A 128 11.43 2.33 -12.08
N ASP A 129 10.28 1.74 -11.77
CA ASP A 129 9.59 0.84 -12.71
C ASP A 129 8.64 1.69 -13.54
N LEU A 130 9.14 2.07 -14.71
CA LEU A 130 8.52 2.98 -15.66
C LEU A 130 8.26 2.21 -16.95
N SER A 131 7.07 2.37 -17.52
CA SER A 131 6.79 1.90 -18.88
C SER A 131 7.64 2.61 -19.92
N ALA A 132 7.81 2.00 -21.10
CA ALA A 132 8.55 2.61 -22.21
C ALA A 132 8.01 4.01 -22.52
N ALA A 133 6.68 4.18 -22.56
CA ALA A 133 6.03 5.48 -22.79
C ALA A 133 6.33 6.49 -21.67
N GLU A 134 6.30 6.08 -20.40
CA GLU A 134 6.63 6.96 -19.27
C GLU A 134 8.10 7.38 -19.28
N ARG A 135 9.02 6.45 -19.58
CA ARG A 135 10.45 6.77 -19.67
C ARG A 135 10.72 7.75 -20.80
N THR A 136 10.16 7.51 -21.98
CA THR A 136 10.30 8.41 -23.12
C THR A 136 9.77 9.79 -22.80
N ALA A 137 8.53 9.90 -22.28
CA ALA A 137 7.93 11.18 -21.94
C ALA A 137 8.74 11.96 -20.89
N LEU A 138 9.22 11.28 -19.84
CA LEU A 138 10.05 11.90 -18.81
C LEU A 138 11.42 12.34 -19.35
N ALA A 139 12.05 11.51 -20.18
CA ALA A 139 13.36 11.79 -20.78
C ALA A 139 13.30 12.98 -21.75
N GLU A 140 12.30 13.02 -22.62
CA GLU A 140 12.07 14.14 -23.54
C GLU A 140 11.78 15.45 -22.79
N TRP A 141 10.98 15.38 -21.72
CA TRP A 141 10.72 16.55 -20.89
C TRP A 141 11.99 17.05 -20.19
N LEU A 142 12.80 16.15 -19.62
CA LEU A 142 14.09 16.48 -18.99
C LEU A 142 15.06 17.14 -19.97
N ALA A 143 15.14 16.63 -21.22
CA ALA A 143 15.96 17.21 -22.27
C ALA A 143 15.53 18.62 -22.66
N LYS A 144 14.26 18.98 -22.47
CA LYS A 144 13.74 20.33 -22.71
C LYS A 144 13.98 21.30 -21.55
N GLN A 145 14.44 20.82 -20.40
CA GLN A 145 14.78 21.68 -19.24
C GLN A 145 16.11 22.39 -19.51
N THR A 146 16.08 23.44 -20.32
CA THR A 146 17.26 24.23 -20.73
C THR A 146 17.13 25.67 -20.24
N ARG A 147 18.22 26.43 -20.28
CA ARG A 147 18.19 27.89 -20.04
C ARG A 147 17.60 28.69 -21.22
N GLY A 148 17.05 28.03 -22.23
CA GLY A 148 16.60 28.69 -23.46
C GLY A 148 17.76 29.19 -24.34
N ARG A 149 18.93 28.54 -24.30
CA ARG A 149 20.00 28.81 -25.26
C ARG A 149 19.56 28.30 -26.63
N VAL A 150 19.30 29.23 -27.53
CA VAL A 150 19.06 28.98 -28.96
C VAL A 150 20.35 29.24 -29.70
N ASP A 151 20.73 28.34 -30.61
CA ASP A 151 21.83 28.61 -31.54
C ASP A 151 21.45 29.70 -32.56
N GLN A 152 22.38 30.03 -33.48
CA GLN A 152 22.16 31.05 -34.51
C GLN A 152 21.04 30.69 -35.50
N SER A 153 20.59 29.44 -35.52
CA SER A 153 19.46 28.94 -36.31
C SER A 153 18.12 28.96 -35.56
N GLY A 154 18.11 29.29 -34.26
CA GLY A 154 16.90 29.24 -33.45
C GLY A 154 16.51 27.83 -32.99
N GLU A 155 17.43 26.86 -33.06
CA GLU A 155 17.25 25.54 -32.45
C GLU A 155 17.82 25.51 -31.03
N PRO A 156 17.24 24.72 -30.10
CA PRO A 156 17.79 24.54 -28.76
C PRO A 156 19.23 24.01 -28.84
N SER A 157 20.20 24.83 -28.41
CA SER A 157 21.60 24.42 -28.44
C SER A 157 21.92 23.65 -27.15
N ASN A 158 22.12 22.33 -27.30
CA ASN A 158 22.95 21.60 -26.35
C ASN A 158 24.37 22.12 -26.56
N ALA A 159 24.90 22.86 -25.57
CA ALA A 159 26.19 23.51 -25.69
C ALA A 159 27.26 22.54 -26.21
N ASP A 160 27.83 22.90 -27.36
CA ASP A 160 29.10 22.46 -27.93
C ASP A 160 29.38 20.96 -27.89
N ALA A 161 28.84 20.22 -28.88
CA ALA A 161 29.53 19.02 -29.33
C ALA A 161 30.96 19.41 -29.72
N PRO A 162 32.00 18.72 -29.24
CA PRO A 162 33.37 19.07 -29.57
C PRO A 162 33.55 19.06 -31.10
N PRO A 163 34.31 20.00 -31.68
CA PRO A 163 34.49 20.06 -33.11
C PRO A 163 34.99 18.69 -33.62
N ALA A 164 34.25 18.09 -34.54
CA ALA A 164 34.55 16.79 -35.14
C ALA A 164 35.86 16.76 -35.95
N ASN A 165 36.59 17.87 -35.98
CA ASN A 165 37.84 18.01 -36.71
C ASN A 165 39.02 17.99 -35.73
N ARG A 166 39.66 16.83 -35.61
CA ARG A 166 40.90 16.63 -34.83
C ARG A 166 42.08 17.23 -35.59
N ASP A 167 42.21 18.55 -35.57
CA ASP A 167 43.45 19.19 -36.01
C ASP A 167 44.55 19.01 -34.95
N ALA A 168 45.80 19.35 -35.30
CA ALA A 168 46.94 19.24 -34.39
C ALA A 168 46.82 20.12 -33.12
N SER A 169 45.95 21.13 -33.12
CA SER A 169 45.72 22.01 -31.98
C SER A 169 44.79 21.37 -30.94
N VAL A 170 43.82 20.57 -31.39
CA VAL A 170 42.93 19.78 -30.51
C VAL A 170 43.71 18.65 -29.82
N GLU A 171 44.58 17.94 -30.54
CA GLU A 171 45.40 16.87 -29.94
C GLU A 171 46.35 17.43 -28.87
N ALA A 172 46.97 18.59 -29.13
CA ALA A 172 47.79 19.28 -28.14
C ALA A 172 46.97 19.74 -26.92
N SER A 173 45.71 20.12 -27.10
CA SER A 173 44.79 20.47 -26.01
C SER A 173 44.42 19.27 -25.15
N ILE A 174 44.13 18.13 -25.79
CA ILE A 174 43.87 16.84 -25.11
C ILE A 174 45.08 16.44 -24.26
N GLU A 175 46.30 16.53 -24.80
CA GLU A 175 47.51 16.18 -24.04
C GLU A 175 47.77 17.12 -22.85
N ARG A 176 47.57 18.44 -23.04
CA ARG A 176 47.65 19.40 -21.91
C ARG A 176 46.59 19.10 -20.85
N GLY A 177 45.37 18.79 -21.27
CA GLY A 177 44.27 18.40 -20.39
C GLY A 177 44.56 17.13 -19.60
N ARG A 178 45.08 16.10 -20.28
CA ARG A 178 45.56 14.87 -19.65
C ARG A 178 46.57 15.18 -18.55
N LYS A 179 47.62 15.94 -18.88
CA LYS A 179 48.64 16.35 -17.90
C LYS A 179 48.05 17.13 -16.73
N LEU A 180 47.13 18.07 -16.97
CA LEU A 180 46.44 18.83 -15.93
C LEU A 180 45.67 17.92 -14.96
N THR A 181 44.96 16.92 -15.48
CA THR A 181 44.20 15.98 -14.64
C THR A 181 45.09 15.07 -13.79
N LEU A 182 46.23 14.60 -14.34
CA LEU A 182 47.21 13.80 -13.62
C LEU A 182 47.91 14.60 -12.51
N ASP A 183 48.36 15.81 -12.84
CA ASP A 183 49.04 16.71 -11.89
C ASP A 183 48.10 17.15 -10.75
N SER A 184 46.80 17.21 -11.01
CA SER A 184 45.76 17.57 -10.02
C SER A 184 45.25 16.37 -9.22
N GLY A 185 45.67 15.15 -9.55
CA GLY A 185 45.29 13.92 -8.87
C GLY A 185 43.84 13.49 -9.10
N CYS A 186 43.21 13.90 -10.21
CA CYS A 186 41.82 13.57 -10.52
C CYS A 186 41.56 12.05 -10.50
N GLN A 187 42.52 11.26 -10.98
CA GLN A 187 42.50 9.80 -11.02
C GLN A 187 42.45 9.12 -9.65
N ALA A 188 42.75 9.85 -8.56
CA ALA A 188 42.61 9.32 -7.20
C ALA A 188 41.14 9.09 -6.81
N CYS A 189 40.21 9.81 -7.45
CA CYS A 189 38.78 9.75 -7.15
C CYS A 189 37.91 9.47 -8.38
N HIS A 190 38.37 9.81 -9.59
CA HIS A 190 37.62 9.68 -10.85
C HIS A 190 38.23 8.62 -11.77
N GLN A 191 37.38 7.95 -12.54
CA GLN A 191 37.83 7.13 -13.66
C GLN A 191 38.12 8.04 -14.86
N MET A 192 39.32 7.90 -15.44
CA MET A 192 39.79 8.74 -16.54
C MET A 192 39.59 8.06 -17.92
N PRO A 193 39.43 8.83 -19.02
CA PRO A 193 39.13 8.32 -20.37
C PRO A 193 40.03 7.19 -20.89
N THR A 194 41.34 7.27 -20.63
CA THR A 194 42.35 6.32 -21.13
C THR A 194 42.47 5.05 -20.31
N GLY A 195 41.61 4.85 -19.29
CA GLY A 195 41.69 3.70 -18.40
C GLY A 195 42.99 3.66 -17.57
N GLU A 196 43.77 4.76 -17.60
CA GLU A 196 45.02 4.89 -16.90
C GLU A 196 44.79 4.89 -15.40
N LYS A 197 44.88 3.69 -14.85
CA LYS A 197 45.57 3.49 -13.58
C LYS A 197 47.06 3.68 -13.85
N ASP A 198 47.48 4.87 -14.29
CA ASP A 198 48.89 5.18 -14.16
C ASP A 198 49.16 4.97 -12.68
N ASN A 199 50.03 4.00 -12.39
CA ASN A 199 50.55 3.74 -11.08
C ASN A 199 51.28 5.01 -10.65
N VAL A 200 50.53 6.04 -10.24
CA VAL A 200 51.00 6.99 -9.27
C VAL A 200 51.09 6.14 -8.02
N ALA A 201 52.22 5.43 -7.90
CA ALA A 201 52.69 4.92 -6.63
C ALA A 201 52.38 6.03 -5.61
N PRO A 202 51.79 5.71 -4.45
CA PRO A 202 51.49 6.70 -3.43
C PRO A 202 52.81 7.31 -2.97
N SER A 203 53.29 8.32 -3.71
CA SER A 203 54.34 9.23 -3.31
C SER A 203 53.76 10.32 -2.43
N THR A 204 52.43 10.36 -2.26
CA THR A 204 51.79 11.03 -1.15
C THR A 204 52.29 10.40 0.15
N PRO A 205 53.07 11.14 0.96
CA PRO A 205 53.41 10.68 2.31
C PRO A 205 52.11 10.30 3.01
N ARG A 206 52.10 9.21 3.77
CA ARG A 206 50.98 8.90 4.67
C ARG A 206 50.72 10.16 5.49
N LEU A 207 49.57 10.80 5.27
CA LEU A 207 49.16 11.95 6.06
C LEU A 207 49.14 11.50 7.52
N GLY A 208 49.78 12.28 8.40
CA GLY A 208 49.64 12.08 9.84
C GLY A 208 48.17 12.14 10.25
N LYS A 209 47.82 11.56 11.41
CA LYS A 209 46.47 11.67 11.95
C LYS A 209 46.11 13.17 12.06
N LEU A 210 44.99 13.58 11.45
CA LEU A 210 44.48 14.94 11.63
C LEU A 210 44.07 15.13 13.09
N SER A 211 44.52 16.23 13.70
CA SER A 211 44.19 16.63 15.07
C SER A 211 43.89 18.13 15.16
N THR A 212 43.68 18.64 16.37
CA THR A 212 43.59 20.10 16.63
C THR A 212 44.83 20.85 16.15
N ASP A 213 46.00 20.22 16.21
CA ASP A 213 47.31 20.83 15.91
C ASP A 213 47.68 20.76 14.42
N SER A 214 46.80 20.16 13.59
CA SER A 214 46.94 20.19 12.14
C SER A 214 47.00 21.63 11.63
N ARG A 215 47.75 21.86 10.54
CA ARG A 215 47.78 23.14 9.83
C ARG A 215 46.51 23.36 9.01
N TRP A 216 45.41 23.66 9.68
CA TRP A 216 44.07 23.86 9.10
C TRP A 216 44.02 25.02 8.09
N GLU A 217 44.92 25.99 8.19
CA GLU A 217 45.09 27.10 7.25
C GLU A 217 45.66 26.66 5.88
N ARG A 218 46.23 25.45 5.80
CA ARG A 218 46.71 24.83 4.55
C ARG A 218 45.92 23.56 4.17
N ALA A 219 44.81 23.30 4.86
CA ALA A 219 43.98 22.14 4.60
C ALA A 219 43.17 22.33 3.30
N CYS A 220 42.71 21.22 2.72
CA CYS A 220 41.77 21.25 1.59
C CYS A 220 40.44 21.94 1.95
N SER A 221 40.18 22.26 3.22
CA SER A 221 39.00 22.99 3.70
C SER A 221 39.32 24.40 4.21
N ALA A 222 40.47 24.98 3.84
CA ALA A 222 40.86 26.32 4.27
C ALA A 222 39.85 27.38 3.79
N ALA A 223 39.67 28.44 4.59
CA ALA A 223 38.74 29.52 4.27
C ALA A 223 39.31 30.53 3.26
N ASP A 224 40.63 30.71 3.24
CA ASP A 224 41.33 31.61 2.32
C ASP A 224 41.94 30.80 1.17
N PHE A 225 41.39 31.01 -0.04
CA PHE A 225 41.77 30.29 -1.25
C PHE A 225 43.19 30.61 -1.72
N ASP A 226 43.61 31.87 -1.57
CA ASP A 226 44.88 32.35 -2.11
C ASP A 226 46.02 32.09 -1.13
N ALA A 227 45.77 32.25 0.17
CA ALA A 227 46.77 31.99 1.20
C ALA A 227 47.07 30.48 1.42
N ALA A 228 46.10 29.60 1.15
CA ALA A 228 46.27 28.16 1.31
C ALA A 228 47.08 27.50 0.18
N ARG A 229 47.38 28.25 -0.91
CA ARG A 229 47.87 27.68 -2.17
C ARG A 229 49.32 28.09 -2.49
N PRO A 230 50.30 27.18 -2.39
CA PRO A 230 51.50 27.30 -3.21
C PRO A 230 51.08 27.05 -4.67
N ALA A 231 51.26 28.01 -5.57
CA ALA A 231 50.92 27.90 -7.00
C ALA A 231 51.45 26.60 -7.67
N ALA A 232 52.54 26.04 -7.12
CA ALA A 232 53.18 24.81 -7.58
C ALA A 232 52.44 23.50 -7.22
N ARG A 233 51.39 23.50 -6.37
CA ARG A 233 50.85 22.25 -5.79
C ARG A 233 49.43 21.84 -6.19
N ARG A 234 48.72 22.62 -7.03
CA ARG A 234 47.38 22.31 -7.60
C ARG A 234 46.42 21.58 -6.62
N GLN A 235 46.49 21.92 -5.33
CA GLN A 235 45.77 21.23 -4.25
C GLN A 235 44.25 21.48 -4.38
N PRO A 236 43.40 20.44 -4.17
CA PRO A 236 41.95 20.61 -4.18
C PRO A 236 41.48 21.44 -2.97
N ILE A 237 40.57 22.40 -3.22
CA ILE A 237 39.94 23.20 -2.15
C ILE A 237 38.43 23.01 -2.15
N TYR A 238 37.90 22.54 -1.03
CA TYR A 238 36.47 22.40 -0.79
C TYR A 238 35.92 23.66 -0.14
N GLN A 239 34.98 24.31 -0.83
CA GLN A 239 34.23 25.44 -0.30
C GLN A 239 33.18 24.94 0.69
N LEU A 240 33.53 24.95 1.97
CA LEU A 240 32.63 24.56 3.07
C LEU A 240 32.06 25.79 3.78
N ALA A 241 30.91 25.65 4.44
CA ALA A 241 30.43 26.68 5.36
C ALA A 241 31.33 26.75 6.62
N ASP A 242 31.30 27.87 7.34
CA ASP A 242 32.05 28.00 8.60
C ASP A 242 31.66 26.94 9.62
N ALA A 243 30.36 26.63 9.70
CA ALA A 243 29.84 25.58 10.58
C ALA A 243 30.41 24.20 10.22
N ASP A 244 30.48 23.86 8.93
CA ASP A 244 31.04 22.58 8.46
C ASP A 244 32.55 22.49 8.72
N ARG A 245 33.28 23.59 8.50
CA ARG A 245 34.71 23.67 8.85
C ARG A 245 34.94 23.44 10.35
N ALA A 246 34.13 24.09 11.19
CA ALA A 246 34.18 23.94 12.63
C ALA A 246 33.83 22.50 13.05
N ALA A 247 32.78 21.92 12.45
CA ALA A 247 32.36 20.54 12.71
C ALA A 247 33.45 19.54 12.34
N LEU A 248 34.13 19.71 11.20
CA LEU A 248 35.28 18.87 10.82
C LEU A 248 36.40 18.97 11.85
N ARG A 249 36.80 20.18 12.24
CA ARG A 249 37.85 20.38 13.26
C ARG A 249 37.48 19.71 14.57
N HIS A 250 36.23 19.89 15.01
CA HIS A 250 35.73 19.28 16.23
C HIS A 250 35.67 17.75 16.14
N TYR A 251 35.24 17.20 15.01
CA TYR A 251 35.22 15.76 14.76
C TYR A 251 36.62 15.15 14.84
N PHE A 252 37.62 15.77 14.20
CA PHE A 252 39.00 15.27 14.25
C PHE A 252 39.67 15.53 15.62
N ALA A 253 39.28 16.58 16.34
CA ALA A 253 39.75 16.85 17.70
C ALA A 253 39.21 15.82 18.71
N GLN A 254 37.93 15.47 18.58
CA GLN A 254 37.23 14.54 19.44
C GLN A 254 37.17 13.14 18.87
N ARG A 255 38.04 12.80 17.92
CA ARG A 255 38.07 11.46 17.33
C ARG A 255 38.47 10.48 18.42
N LEU A 256 37.49 10.07 19.21
CA LEU A 256 37.46 8.85 19.99
C LEU A 256 37.97 7.80 19.01
N ASP A 257 38.98 7.03 19.40
CA ASP A 257 39.36 5.83 18.67
C ASP A 257 38.14 4.91 18.70
N LEU A 258 37.21 5.12 17.75
CA LEU A 258 36.03 4.30 17.52
C LEU A 258 36.53 3.01 16.89
N THR A 259 37.03 2.11 17.73
CA THR A 259 37.50 0.78 17.33
C THR A 259 36.38 -0.25 17.32
N ALA A 260 35.18 0.14 17.75
CA ALA A 260 34.01 -0.73 17.76
C ALA A 260 33.36 -0.72 16.37
N GLU A 261 33.22 -1.91 15.79
CA GLU A 261 32.40 -2.12 14.59
C GLU A 261 30.93 -1.75 14.90
N PRO A 262 30.23 -1.05 14.00
CA PRO A 262 28.82 -0.71 14.21
C PRO A 262 27.98 -1.98 14.29
N SER A 263 26.95 -1.97 15.15
CA SER A 263 25.97 -3.06 15.19
C SER A 263 25.22 -3.17 13.86
N GLN A 264 24.59 -4.32 13.57
CA GLN A 264 23.79 -4.51 12.35
C GLN A 264 22.68 -3.45 12.22
N SER A 265 22.01 -3.10 13.33
CA SER A 265 21.00 -2.04 13.37
C SER A 265 21.61 -0.65 13.07
N GLN A 266 22.80 -0.34 13.60
CA GLN A 266 23.49 0.92 13.29
C GLN A 266 23.91 1.00 11.81
N ALA A 267 24.43 -0.09 11.25
CA ALA A 267 24.74 -0.20 9.82
C ALA A 267 23.46 -0.06 8.96
N GLY A 268 22.35 -0.67 9.40
CA GLY A 268 21.04 -0.53 8.78
C GLY A 268 20.51 0.90 8.79
N ARG A 269 20.64 1.61 9.93
CA ARG A 269 20.28 3.03 10.04
C ARG A 269 21.11 3.89 9.09
N GLN A 270 22.42 3.65 9.02
CA GLN A 270 23.29 4.36 8.09
C GLN A 270 22.87 4.14 6.64
N LEU A 271 22.64 2.87 6.27
CA LEU A 271 22.18 2.50 4.93
C LEU A 271 20.82 3.15 4.60
N PHE A 272 19.88 3.18 5.56
CA PHE A 272 18.57 3.81 5.39
C PHE A 272 18.67 5.32 5.07
N VAL A 273 19.65 6.01 5.67
CA VAL A 273 19.95 7.43 5.39
C VAL A 273 20.67 7.59 4.05
N GLU A 274 21.66 6.74 3.75
CA GLU A 274 22.43 6.79 2.50
C GLU A 274 21.58 6.52 1.25
N LEU A 275 20.58 5.65 1.38
CA LEU A 275 19.57 5.39 0.33
C LEU A 275 18.49 6.48 0.26
N ASN A 276 18.58 7.51 1.12
CA ASN A 276 17.72 8.68 1.14
C ASN A 276 16.23 8.35 1.39
N CYS A 277 15.94 7.26 2.12
CA CYS A 277 14.58 6.77 2.35
C CYS A 277 13.70 7.78 3.10
N VAL A 278 14.28 8.52 4.07
CA VAL A 278 13.57 9.53 4.89
C VAL A 278 13.12 10.75 4.11
N GLN A 279 13.74 11.06 2.97
CA GLN A 279 13.30 12.20 2.15
C GLN A 279 11.97 11.90 1.44
N CYS A 280 11.69 10.62 1.16
CA CYS A 280 10.39 10.20 0.65
C CYS A 280 9.41 9.93 1.81
N HIS A 281 9.83 9.10 2.76
CA HIS A 281 8.95 8.54 3.78
C HIS A 281 9.06 9.26 5.12
N ALA A 282 7.92 9.67 5.68
CA ALA A 282 7.86 10.15 7.06
C ALA A 282 8.30 9.06 8.06
N ARG A 283 9.27 9.36 8.92
CA ARG A 283 9.72 8.49 10.02
C ARG A 283 10.25 9.31 11.19
N GLY A 284 9.70 9.10 12.39
CA GLY A 284 10.11 9.84 13.60
C GLY A 284 9.81 11.33 13.46
N ALA A 285 10.85 12.16 13.61
CA ALA A 285 10.76 13.61 13.42
C ALA A 285 10.87 14.02 11.94
N ASP A 286 11.36 13.14 11.06
CA ASP A 286 11.47 13.43 9.63
C ASP A 286 10.08 13.31 8.98
N PRO A 287 9.56 14.38 8.38
CA PRO A 287 8.22 14.38 7.82
C PRO A 287 8.18 13.83 6.37
N GLY A 288 9.35 13.62 5.76
CA GLY A 288 9.51 13.14 4.39
C GLY A 288 8.84 14.04 3.36
N LEU A 289 8.51 13.48 2.20
CA LEU A 289 8.00 14.25 1.06
C LEU A 289 6.67 14.95 1.39
N ALA A 290 5.88 14.39 2.30
CA ALA A 290 4.58 14.89 2.73
C ALA A 290 4.61 16.36 3.20
N GLU A 291 5.73 16.84 3.74
CA GLU A 291 5.88 18.23 4.18
C GLU A 291 5.91 19.23 3.01
N SER A 292 6.56 18.85 1.91
CA SER A 292 6.76 19.72 0.75
C SER A 292 5.59 19.70 -0.26
N LEU A 293 4.76 18.67 -0.24
CA LEU A 293 3.68 18.51 -1.22
C LEU A 293 2.60 19.62 -1.17
N PRO A 294 2.21 20.18 -0.01
CA PRO A 294 1.27 21.30 0.02
C PRO A 294 1.78 22.54 -0.73
N GLU A 295 3.06 22.88 -0.63
CA GLU A 295 3.65 23.99 -1.42
C GLU A 295 3.69 23.64 -2.90
N LEU A 296 3.97 22.38 -3.25
CA LEU A 296 3.88 21.93 -4.64
C LEU A 296 2.48 22.10 -5.21
N VAL A 297 1.43 21.76 -4.45
CA VAL A 297 0.03 21.93 -4.88
C VAL A 297 -0.33 23.41 -5.03
N LYS A 298 0.25 24.32 -4.23
CA LYS A 298 0.07 25.78 -4.44
C LYS A 298 0.66 26.25 -5.76
N LEU A 299 1.80 25.67 -6.18
CA LEU A 299 2.44 25.97 -7.47
C LEU A 299 1.70 25.31 -8.64
N HIS A 300 1.10 24.13 -8.40
CA HIS A 300 0.43 23.29 -9.40
C HIS A 300 -0.95 22.87 -8.89
N GLY A 301 -1.93 23.77 -8.99
CA GLY A 301 -3.28 23.59 -8.42
C GLY A 301 -4.01 22.36 -8.96
N GLU A 302 -3.70 21.91 -10.18
CA GLU A 302 -4.24 20.68 -10.77
C GLU A 302 -3.89 19.41 -9.98
N LEU A 303 -2.84 19.45 -9.14
CA LEU A 303 -2.39 18.32 -8.33
C LEU A 303 -3.13 18.17 -7.00
N GLU A 304 -4.01 19.11 -6.62
CA GLU A 304 -4.69 19.12 -5.32
C GLU A 304 -5.41 17.79 -5.05
N SER A 305 -6.18 17.30 -6.03
CA SER A 305 -6.93 16.04 -5.89
C SER A 305 -6.02 14.80 -5.80
N TRP A 306 -4.74 14.92 -6.15
CA TRP A 306 -3.75 13.84 -6.14
C TRP A 306 -2.80 13.89 -4.96
N LEU A 307 -2.86 14.93 -4.12
CA LEU A 307 -2.00 15.09 -2.95
C LEU A 307 -1.89 13.79 -2.10
N PRO A 308 -2.98 13.08 -1.76
CA PRO A 308 -2.89 11.84 -0.99
C PRO A 308 -2.19 10.70 -1.76
N ALA A 309 -2.31 10.67 -3.09
CA ALA A 309 -1.68 9.65 -3.93
C ALA A 309 -0.19 9.92 -4.18
N MET A 310 0.25 11.17 -4.09
CA MET A 310 1.67 11.56 -4.14
C MET A 310 2.38 11.40 -2.80
N THR A 311 1.65 11.23 -1.70
CA THR A 311 2.22 11.13 -0.35
C THR A 311 2.71 9.70 -0.06
N PRO A 312 4.03 9.46 0.11
CA PRO A 312 4.53 8.13 0.43
C PRO A 312 4.03 7.67 1.82
N PRO A 313 3.79 6.35 2.02
CA PRO A 313 3.31 5.86 3.29
C PRO A 313 4.35 6.09 4.40
N SER A 314 3.91 6.51 5.60
CA SER A 314 4.81 6.63 6.75
C SER A 314 5.45 5.27 7.10
N LEU A 315 6.73 5.32 7.47
CA LEU A 315 7.50 4.19 7.98
C LEU A 315 7.54 4.15 9.51
N ASN A 316 6.73 4.95 10.21
CA ASN A 316 6.59 4.84 11.66
C ASN A 316 6.09 3.45 12.05
N SER A 317 6.73 2.84 13.03
CA SER A 317 6.42 1.51 13.56
C SER A 317 6.45 0.37 12.52
N VAL A 318 7.03 0.57 11.34
CA VAL A 318 6.96 -0.43 10.26
C VAL A 318 7.60 -1.76 10.65
N GLY A 319 8.65 -1.72 11.46
CA GLY A 319 9.32 -2.92 11.98
C GLY A 319 8.49 -3.67 13.01
N ASP A 320 7.53 -3.03 13.67
CA ASP A 320 6.56 -3.68 14.55
C ASP A 320 5.28 -4.10 13.81
N LYS A 321 4.88 -3.30 12.83
CA LYS A 321 3.71 -3.50 12.00
C LYS A 321 3.80 -4.75 11.16
N LEU A 322 4.88 -4.89 10.41
CA LEU A 322 5.05 -5.95 9.44
C LEU A 322 5.69 -7.18 10.08
N ARG A 323 5.30 -8.36 9.61
CA ARG A 323 6.12 -9.57 9.76
C ARG A 323 7.40 -9.41 8.94
N ASP A 324 8.46 -10.07 9.38
CA ASP A 324 9.81 -9.89 8.83
C ASP A 324 9.85 -10.23 7.33
N GLU A 325 9.18 -11.30 6.91
CA GLU A 325 9.07 -11.69 5.50
C GLU A 325 8.29 -10.65 4.68
N ALA A 326 7.25 -10.06 5.27
CA ALA A 326 6.45 -9.03 4.63
C ALA A 326 7.21 -7.69 4.51
N LEU A 327 8.07 -7.37 5.49
CA LEU A 327 8.96 -6.23 5.44
C LEU A 327 10.03 -6.41 4.35
N ILE A 328 10.65 -7.59 4.27
CA ILE A 328 11.57 -7.97 3.19
C ILE A 328 10.90 -7.82 1.82
N ALA A 329 9.70 -8.40 1.66
CA ALA A 329 8.93 -8.34 0.42
C ALA A 329 8.55 -6.90 0.04
N ALA A 330 8.30 -6.03 1.02
CA ALA A 330 8.01 -4.61 0.78
C ALA A 330 9.26 -3.86 0.26
N VAL A 331 10.42 -4.05 0.90
CA VAL A 331 11.69 -3.43 0.45
C VAL A 331 12.08 -3.93 -0.95
N ARG A 332 11.83 -5.21 -1.26
CA ARG A 332 12.03 -5.80 -2.58
C ARG A 332 10.94 -5.48 -3.60
N ARG A 333 9.85 -4.85 -3.17
CA ARG A 333 8.69 -4.47 -3.99
C ARG A 333 7.98 -5.65 -4.66
N GLU A 334 7.86 -6.79 -3.96
CA GLU A 334 7.27 -8.01 -4.54
C GLU A 334 5.75 -7.90 -4.78
N LYS A 335 5.03 -7.11 -3.95
CA LYS A 335 3.58 -6.93 -4.06
C LYS A 335 3.16 -5.48 -3.80
N ASN A 336 2.26 -4.96 -4.63
CA ASN A 336 1.66 -3.64 -4.42
C ASN A 336 0.30 -3.76 -3.71
N HIS A 337 0.23 -3.30 -2.47
CA HIS A 337 -1.01 -3.25 -1.68
C HIS A 337 -1.73 -1.90 -1.71
N ARG A 338 -1.18 -0.92 -2.44
CA ARG A 338 -1.68 0.45 -2.56
C ARG A 338 -1.64 0.89 -4.03
N PRO A 339 -2.42 0.24 -4.92
CA PRO A 339 -2.39 0.52 -6.36
C PRO A 339 -2.88 1.93 -6.73
N TYR A 340 -3.44 2.66 -5.77
CA TYR A 340 -3.95 4.03 -5.92
C TYR A 340 -2.89 5.12 -5.70
N LEU A 341 -1.67 4.78 -5.26
CA LEU A 341 -0.58 5.75 -5.10
C LEU A 341 0.06 6.06 -6.46
N LEU A 342 0.33 7.34 -6.71
CA LEU A 342 1.13 7.82 -7.83
C LEU A 342 2.63 7.78 -7.51
N ALA A 343 3.01 8.10 -6.26
CA ALA A 343 4.39 7.99 -5.81
C ALA A 343 4.85 6.52 -5.86
N ARG A 344 6.02 6.27 -6.45
CA ARG A 344 6.56 4.91 -6.63
C ARG A 344 7.81 4.72 -5.80
N MET A 345 7.80 3.71 -4.92
CA MET A 345 9.02 3.28 -4.23
C MET A 345 9.99 2.71 -5.27
N PRO A 346 11.20 3.27 -5.44
CA PRO A 346 12.13 2.81 -6.45
C PRO A 346 12.85 1.53 -5.98
N ARG A 347 13.53 0.86 -6.91
CA ARG A 347 14.32 -0.34 -6.64
C ARG A 347 15.73 0.05 -6.25
N PHE A 348 16.20 -0.48 -5.12
CA PHE A 348 17.57 -0.33 -4.67
C PHE A 348 18.33 -1.66 -4.91
N PRO A 349 19.55 -1.64 -5.46
CA PRO A 349 20.34 -2.84 -5.71
C PRO A 349 21.00 -3.33 -4.41
N LEU A 350 20.20 -3.86 -3.49
CA LEU A 350 20.66 -4.31 -2.18
C LEU A 350 21.09 -5.78 -2.22
N ASN A 351 22.29 -6.06 -1.68
CA ASN A 351 22.70 -7.43 -1.43
C ASN A 351 22.00 -8.00 -0.17
N LYS A 352 22.19 -9.30 0.09
CA LYS A 352 21.54 -9.99 1.21
C LYS A 352 21.89 -9.38 2.58
N THR A 353 23.14 -8.98 2.78
CA THR A 353 23.62 -8.38 4.04
C THR A 353 22.99 -7.01 4.26
N GLN A 354 23.00 -6.16 3.24
CA GLN A 354 22.40 -4.82 3.28
C GLN A 354 20.90 -4.87 3.57
N LEU A 355 20.20 -5.83 2.96
CA LEU A 355 18.79 -6.05 3.22
C LEU A 355 18.53 -6.49 4.67
N ALA A 356 19.33 -7.43 5.19
CA ALA A 356 19.23 -7.88 6.58
C ALA A 356 19.48 -6.71 7.55
N GLN A 357 20.50 -5.89 7.29
CA GLN A 357 20.80 -4.69 8.08
C GLN A 357 19.62 -3.72 8.15
N LEU A 358 18.98 -3.42 7.01
CA LEU A 358 17.78 -2.56 6.99
C LEU A 358 16.62 -3.15 7.80
N VAL A 359 16.38 -4.46 7.66
CA VAL A 359 15.33 -5.16 8.40
C VAL A 359 15.61 -5.13 9.90
N ASP A 360 16.84 -5.47 10.31
CA ASP A 360 17.30 -5.44 11.70
C ASP A 360 17.13 -4.05 12.31
N TYR A 361 17.47 -2.99 11.55
CA TYR A 361 17.24 -1.61 12.00
C TYR A 361 15.76 -1.34 12.29
N PHE A 362 14.85 -1.66 11.36
CA PHE A 362 13.42 -1.43 11.58
C PHE A 362 12.89 -2.25 12.76
N VAL A 363 13.26 -3.53 12.85
CA VAL A 363 12.81 -4.42 13.93
C VAL A 363 13.37 -3.93 15.28
N ALA A 364 14.67 -3.66 15.37
CA ALA A 364 15.28 -3.24 16.63
C ALA A 364 14.72 -1.93 17.17
N GLU A 365 14.39 -0.96 16.30
CA GLU A 365 13.85 0.34 16.71
C GLU A 365 12.33 0.31 16.99
N ASP A 366 11.57 -0.48 16.24
CA ASP A 366 10.11 -0.40 16.28
C ASP A 366 9.46 -1.52 17.11
N ARG A 367 10.02 -2.74 17.09
CA ARG A 367 9.36 -3.98 17.53
C ARG A 367 9.07 -3.96 19.03
N ILE A 368 7.79 -4.05 19.37
CA ILE A 368 7.31 -4.32 20.72
C ILE A 368 7.23 -5.85 20.88
N PRO A 369 7.94 -6.42 21.88
CA PRO A 369 7.90 -7.86 22.18
C PRO A 369 6.48 -8.35 22.46
N ASP A 370 6.17 -9.58 22.04
CA ASP A 370 4.82 -10.15 22.16
C ASP A 370 4.45 -10.46 23.62
N THR A 371 5.38 -10.97 24.43
CA THR A 371 5.33 -11.10 25.90
C THR A 371 6.75 -11.38 26.44
N GLY A 372 7.03 -11.04 27.71
CA GLY A 372 8.23 -11.52 28.44
C GLY A 372 9.31 -10.48 28.79
N ASP A 373 9.60 -9.52 27.90
CA ASP A 373 10.71 -8.54 28.09
C ASP A 373 10.24 -7.09 28.24
N LEU A 374 8.97 -6.88 28.56
CA LEU A 374 8.40 -5.56 28.73
C LEU A 374 8.75 -5.01 30.13
N PRO A 375 9.07 -3.71 30.26
CA PRO A 375 9.24 -3.08 31.56
C PRO A 375 8.02 -3.35 32.47
N PRO A 376 8.19 -3.52 33.79
CA PRO A 376 7.11 -3.91 34.71
C PRO A 376 5.88 -2.98 34.70
N ASN A 377 6.04 -1.75 34.21
CA ASN A 377 5.00 -0.74 34.07
C ASN A 377 4.28 -0.74 32.71
N VAL A 378 4.65 -1.62 31.78
CA VAL A 378 3.99 -1.75 30.47
C VAL A 378 3.00 -2.90 30.53
N VAL A 379 1.74 -2.55 30.78
CA VAL A 379 0.63 -3.50 30.67
C VAL A 379 0.29 -3.69 29.19
N VAL A 380 0.82 -4.74 28.58
CA VAL A 380 0.26 -5.22 27.31
C VAL A 380 -1.03 -5.96 27.66
N GLN A 381 -2.16 -5.31 27.41
CA GLN A 381 -3.44 -6.00 27.28
C GLN A 381 -3.37 -6.85 26.00
N SER A 382 -2.62 -7.95 26.04
CA SER A 382 -2.93 -9.08 25.20
C SER A 382 -4.24 -9.61 25.76
N ASN A 383 -5.37 -9.19 25.21
CA ASN A 383 -6.53 -10.06 25.34
C ASN A 383 -6.18 -11.27 24.48
N PRO A 384 -5.91 -12.45 25.05
CA PRO A 384 -5.96 -13.66 24.25
C PRO A 384 -7.36 -13.63 23.66
N ALA A 385 -7.46 -13.36 22.37
CA ALA A 385 -8.70 -13.54 21.66
C ALA A 385 -9.10 -14.99 21.97
N ALA A 386 -10.18 -15.19 22.72
CA ALA A 386 -10.80 -16.50 22.77
C ALA A 386 -10.92 -16.95 21.31
N GLU A 387 -10.40 -18.14 21.00
CA GLU A 387 -10.67 -18.71 19.68
C GLU A 387 -12.18 -18.79 19.57
N LEU A 388 -12.74 -17.95 18.71
CA LEU A 388 -14.16 -17.92 18.47
C LEU A 388 -14.43 -19.10 17.56
N ASP A 389 -15.57 -19.74 17.78
CA ASP A 389 -16.05 -20.75 16.86
C ASP A 389 -16.10 -20.18 15.43
N ASP A 390 -15.70 -21.02 14.49
CA ASP A 390 -15.55 -20.69 13.07
C ASP A 390 -16.85 -20.13 12.46
N ALA A 391 -18.00 -20.66 12.87
CA ALA A 391 -19.31 -20.17 12.43
C ALA A 391 -19.64 -18.81 13.05
N VAL A 392 -19.33 -18.61 14.33
CA VAL A 392 -19.50 -17.33 15.03
C VAL A 392 -18.66 -16.24 14.36
N THR A 393 -17.41 -16.53 14.02
CA THR A 393 -16.51 -15.62 13.30
C THR A 393 -17.03 -15.28 11.91
N ARG A 394 -17.53 -16.27 11.16
CA ARG A 394 -18.12 -16.01 9.83
C ARG A 394 -19.34 -15.11 9.90
N VAL A 395 -20.25 -15.33 10.85
CA VAL A 395 -21.48 -14.53 10.99
C VAL A 395 -21.16 -13.12 11.49
N ALA A 396 -20.50 -13.02 12.65
CA ALA A 396 -20.27 -11.75 13.32
C ALA A 396 -19.19 -10.93 12.60
N GLY A 397 -18.05 -11.56 12.30
CA GLY A 397 -16.93 -10.92 11.60
C GLY A 397 -17.34 -10.36 10.25
N ALA A 398 -18.15 -11.09 9.46
CA ALA A 398 -18.59 -10.62 8.16
C ALA A 398 -19.46 -9.37 8.23
N ARG A 399 -20.29 -9.20 9.27
CA ARG A 399 -21.02 -7.95 9.52
C ARG A 399 -20.09 -6.84 10.00
N LEU A 400 -19.18 -7.14 10.91
CA LEU A 400 -18.33 -6.13 11.56
C LEU A 400 -17.41 -5.37 10.58
N VAL A 401 -17.04 -5.98 9.46
CA VAL A 401 -16.20 -5.31 8.43
C VAL A 401 -16.98 -4.37 7.49
N THR A 402 -18.31 -4.47 7.43
CA THR A 402 -19.14 -3.65 6.51
C THR A 402 -19.49 -2.29 7.12
N PRO A 403 -20.13 -1.37 6.38
CA PRO A 403 -20.64 -0.11 6.92
C PRO A 403 -21.65 -0.27 8.07
N ASP A 404 -22.27 -1.45 8.22
CA ASP A 404 -23.19 -1.76 9.33
C ASP A 404 -22.46 -2.16 10.63
N GLY A 405 -21.14 -2.28 10.57
CA GLY A 405 -20.24 -2.53 11.70
C GLY A 405 -19.24 -1.41 11.87
N PHE A 406 -17.95 -1.71 11.76
CA PHE A 406 -16.86 -0.73 11.87
C PHE A 406 -16.54 -0.01 10.55
N GLY A 407 -17.21 -0.34 9.44
CA GLY A 407 -17.04 0.36 8.17
C GLY A 407 -15.70 0.14 7.47
N CYS A 408 -15.02 -0.99 7.72
CA CYS A 408 -13.71 -1.27 7.13
C CYS A 408 -13.75 -1.24 5.60
N THR A 409 -14.80 -1.79 4.98
CA THR A 409 -14.97 -1.82 3.51
C THR A 409 -15.29 -0.47 2.89
N SER A 410 -15.55 0.57 3.69
CA SER A 410 -15.74 1.94 3.17
C SER A 410 -14.45 2.53 2.63
N CYS A 411 -13.31 2.08 3.16
CA CYS A 411 -11.98 2.59 2.84
C CYS A 411 -11.04 1.51 2.29
N HIS A 412 -11.21 0.27 2.74
CA HIS A 412 -10.33 -0.85 2.40
C HIS A 412 -11.01 -1.85 1.47
N ARG A 413 -10.25 -2.39 0.52
CA ARG A 413 -10.67 -3.58 -0.22
C ARG A 413 -10.59 -4.84 0.63
N VAL A 414 -11.65 -5.64 0.64
CA VAL A 414 -11.68 -6.98 1.23
C VAL A 414 -12.30 -7.94 0.23
N GLY A 415 -11.53 -8.94 -0.19
CA GLY A 415 -11.87 -9.85 -1.27
C GLY A 415 -12.04 -9.07 -2.57
N LYS A 416 -13.18 -9.26 -3.23
CA LYS A 416 -13.64 -8.54 -4.42
C LYS A 416 -14.42 -7.26 -4.09
N VAL A 417 -14.74 -7.01 -2.83
CA VAL A 417 -15.45 -5.79 -2.43
C VAL A 417 -14.49 -4.61 -2.42
N GLU A 418 -14.64 -3.75 -3.43
CA GLU A 418 -13.92 -2.50 -3.56
C GLU A 418 -14.62 -1.38 -2.77
N PRO A 419 -13.85 -0.49 -2.12
CA PRO A 419 -14.42 0.65 -1.43
C PRO A 419 -15.12 1.61 -2.41
N PRO A 420 -16.24 2.24 -2.05
CA PRO A 420 -17.01 3.11 -2.94
C PRO A 420 -16.16 4.27 -3.50
N PRO A 421 -16.56 4.91 -4.61
CA PRO A 421 -15.92 6.13 -5.08
C PRO A 421 -15.87 7.18 -3.96
N GLY A 422 -14.71 7.81 -3.77
CA GLY A 422 -14.49 8.76 -2.69
C GLY A 422 -13.08 9.36 -2.75
N PRO A 423 -12.76 10.30 -1.84
CA PRO A 423 -11.46 10.97 -1.80
C PRO A 423 -10.29 9.98 -1.69
N LEU A 424 -9.17 10.27 -2.36
CA LEU A 424 -7.97 9.42 -2.31
C LEU A 424 -7.41 9.29 -0.88
N ALA A 425 -7.60 10.32 -0.04
CA ALA A 425 -7.20 10.30 1.37
C ALA A 425 -7.90 9.20 2.19
N ALA A 426 -9.12 8.82 1.80
CA ALA A 426 -9.89 7.77 2.46
C ALA A 426 -9.53 6.35 1.98
N ARG A 427 -8.56 6.19 1.06
CA ARG A 427 -8.19 4.88 0.50
C ARG A 427 -7.19 4.15 1.40
N GLY A 428 -7.60 2.98 1.88
CA GLY A 428 -6.78 2.06 2.66
C GLY A 428 -6.19 0.91 1.81
N PRO A 429 -5.09 0.28 2.27
CA PRO A 429 -4.58 -0.93 1.65
C PRO A 429 -5.57 -2.09 1.83
N THR A 430 -5.51 -3.10 0.98
CA THR A 430 -6.38 -4.28 1.16
C THR A 430 -6.20 -4.95 2.53
N LEU A 431 -7.31 -5.40 3.12
CA LEU A 431 -7.33 -6.13 4.41
C LEU A 431 -7.45 -7.66 4.24
N SER A 432 -7.57 -8.18 3.03
CA SER A 432 -7.57 -9.63 2.81
C SER A 432 -6.25 -10.26 3.25
N MET A 433 -6.35 -11.41 3.94
CA MET A 433 -5.22 -12.15 4.48
C MET A 433 -4.27 -11.24 5.27
N LEU A 434 -4.84 -10.34 6.09
CA LEU A 434 -4.11 -9.26 6.74
C LEU A 434 -2.90 -9.76 7.54
N GLY A 435 -3.12 -10.84 8.28
CA GLY A 435 -2.15 -11.51 9.14
C GLY A 435 -0.93 -11.97 8.37
N GLN A 436 -1.01 -12.38 7.10
CA GLN A 436 0.18 -12.73 6.31
C GLN A 436 1.23 -11.61 6.27
N ARG A 437 0.82 -10.36 6.52
CA ARG A 437 1.69 -9.18 6.45
C ARG A 437 1.79 -8.44 7.77
N ILE A 438 0.68 -8.32 8.50
CA ILE A 438 0.58 -7.47 9.69
C ILE A 438 0.66 -8.33 10.95
N ARG A 439 1.38 -7.84 11.96
CA ARG A 439 1.43 -8.47 13.28
C ARG A 439 0.14 -8.16 14.06
N ARG A 440 -0.41 -9.20 14.72
CA ARG A 440 -1.63 -9.07 15.52
C ARG A 440 -1.50 -8.02 16.64
N PRO A 441 -0.42 -8.01 17.46
CA PRO A 441 -0.29 -7.01 18.52
C PRO A 441 -0.25 -5.57 18.01
N TRP A 442 0.37 -5.33 16.85
CA TRP A 442 0.33 -4.02 16.20
C TRP A 442 -1.09 -3.67 15.74
N TYR A 443 -1.81 -4.61 15.11
CA TYR A 443 -3.20 -4.42 14.68
C TYR A 443 -4.10 -4.01 15.85
N ASP A 444 -4.02 -4.70 16.99
CA ASP A 444 -4.88 -4.41 18.16
C ASP A 444 -4.67 -2.99 18.69
N ARG A 445 -3.44 -2.48 18.66
CA ARG A 445 -3.15 -1.08 19.03
C ARG A 445 -3.56 -0.09 17.93
N TRP A 446 -3.31 -0.45 16.68
CA TRP A 446 -3.60 0.38 15.51
C TRP A 446 -5.09 0.67 15.39
N VAL A 447 -5.95 -0.35 15.39
CA VAL A 447 -7.40 -0.14 15.19
C VAL A 447 -8.04 0.70 16.28
N ARG A 448 -7.49 0.66 17.49
CA ARG A 448 -7.96 1.49 18.61
C ARG A 448 -7.57 2.94 18.43
N ASN A 449 -6.34 3.25 18.03
CA ASN A 449 -5.89 4.64 17.89
C ASN A 449 -4.79 4.79 16.81
N PRO A 450 -5.18 4.87 15.52
CA PRO A 450 -4.23 4.99 14.42
C PRO A 450 -3.37 6.26 14.51
N ALA A 451 -3.96 7.37 14.96
CA ALA A 451 -3.32 8.68 15.06
C ALA A 451 -2.15 8.71 16.07
N ARG A 452 -2.14 7.81 17.06
CA ARG A 452 -1.02 7.65 18.01
C ARG A 452 0.23 7.07 17.34
N ILE A 453 0.07 6.32 16.25
CA ILE A 453 1.17 5.64 15.55
C ILE A 453 1.61 6.46 14.32
N VAL A 454 0.65 6.94 13.53
CA VAL A 454 0.90 7.85 12.41
C VAL A 454 0.14 9.15 12.66
N PRO A 455 0.82 10.27 12.91
CA PRO A 455 0.16 11.56 13.12
C PRO A 455 -0.75 11.92 11.94
N ARG A 456 -1.94 12.49 12.24
CA ARG A 456 -2.96 12.89 11.25
C ARG A 456 -3.47 11.73 10.38
N MET A 457 -3.50 10.51 10.91
CA MET A 457 -4.07 9.36 10.21
C MET A 457 -5.58 9.50 10.06
N GLU A 458 -6.05 9.42 8.81
CA GLU A 458 -7.48 9.53 8.43
C GLU A 458 -8.32 8.30 8.82
N MET A 459 -7.67 7.17 9.10
CA MET A 459 -8.39 5.98 9.56
C MET A 459 -9.04 6.26 10.93
N PRO A 460 -10.36 6.05 11.08
CA PRO A 460 -11.05 6.31 12.33
C PRO A 460 -10.62 5.33 13.44
N SER A 461 -10.71 5.79 14.68
CA SER A 461 -10.45 4.98 15.87
C SER A 461 -11.67 4.13 16.22
N VAL A 462 -11.49 2.83 16.36
CA VAL A 462 -12.55 1.93 16.83
C VAL A 462 -12.54 1.89 18.35
N GLN A 463 -13.47 2.60 18.97
CA GLN A 463 -13.53 2.79 20.43
C GLN A 463 -14.80 2.22 21.07
N LEU A 464 -15.86 2.06 20.30
CA LEU A 464 -17.16 1.58 20.77
C LEU A 464 -17.49 0.24 20.10
N PRO A 465 -18.11 -0.70 20.83
CA PRO A 465 -18.63 -1.92 20.23
C PRO A 465 -19.81 -1.62 19.29
N VAL A 466 -20.00 -2.51 18.31
CA VAL A 466 -21.21 -2.55 17.48
C VAL A 466 -22.32 -3.23 18.26
N HIS A 467 -23.43 -2.52 18.49
CA HIS A 467 -24.56 -3.06 19.24
C HIS A 467 -25.21 -4.29 18.58
N GLY A 468 -25.61 -5.24 19.42
CA GLY A 468 -26.27 -6.49 19.03
C GLY A 468 -25.33 -7.47 18.33
N VAL A 469 -24.04 -7.42 18.62
CA VAL A 469 -23.03 -8.37 18.10
C VAL A 469 -22.12 -8.81 19.24
N LEU A 470 -22.00 -10.12 19.46
CA LEU A 470 -21.04 -10.67 20.44
C LEU A 470 -21.11 -9.99 21.82
N ASN A 471 -22.33 -9.83 22.35
CA ASN A 471 -22.61 -9.22 23.65
C ASN A 471 -22.05 -7.80 23.84
N ASP A 472 -21.93 -7.04 22.75
CA ASP A 472 -21.38 -5.69 22.73
C ASP A 472 -19.96 -5.63 23.32
N ASP A 473 -19.21 -6.75 23.27
CA ASP A 473 -17.83 -6.80 23.77
C ASP A 473 -16.85 -6.45 22.64
N LEU A 474 -16.32 -5.22 22.70
CA LEU A 474 -15.43 -4.69 21.67
C LEU A 474 -14.17 -5.54 21.44
N PRO A 475 -13.45 -6.03 22.47
CA PRO A 475 -12.33 -6.94 22.25
C PRO A 475 -12.70 -8.21 21.48
N THR A 476 -13.82 -8.85 21.81
CA THR A 476 -14.31 -10.04 21.11
C THR A 476 -14.72 -9.72 19.67
N GLN A 477 -15.33 -8.54 19.43
CA GLN A 477 -15.64 -8.07 18.08
C GLN A 477 -14.39 -7.84 17.23
N LEU A 478 -13.36 -7.19 17.78
CA LEU A 478 -12.09 -6.98 17.07
C LEU A 478 -11.35 -8.30 16.82
N ALA A 479 -11.47 -9.28 17.72
CA ALA A 479 -10.98 -10.62 17.49
C ALA A 479 -11.69 -11.32 16.32
N ALA A 480 -13.02 -11.21 16.24
CA ALA A 480 -13.81 -11.74 15.11
C ALA A 480 -13.41 -11.06 13.78
N VAL A 481 -13.20 -9.74 13.78
CA VAL A 481 -12.70 -9.01 12.60
C VAL A 481 -11.32 -9.51 12.18
N TRP A 482 -10.40 -9.69 13.12
CA TRP A 482 -9.09 -10.23 12.82
C TRP A 482 -9.17 -11.64 12.20
N GLN A 483 -9.94 -12.55 12.81
CA GLN A 483 -10.05 -13.92 12.33
C GLN A 483 -10.71 -13.98 10.94
N VAL A 484 -11.81 -13.26 10.72
CA VAL A 484 -12.52 -13.29 9.42
C VAL A 484 -11.67 -12.71 8.28
N LEU A 485 -10.90 -11.64 8.53
CA LEU A 485 -10.00 -11.05 7.53
C LEU A 485 -8.80 -11.95 7.18
N ASN A 486 -8.56 -12.96 7.99
CA ASN A 486 -7.51 -13.96 7.81
C ASN A 486 -8.02 -15.31 7.28
N GLN A 487 -9.33 -15.43 7.06
CA GLN A 487 -9.90 -16.62 6.48
C GLN A 487 -9.65 -16.66 4.96
N PRO A 488 -9.05 -17.75 4.43
CA PRO A 488 -8.81 -17.89 2.99
C PRO A 488 -10.10 -17.77 2.18
N GLY A 489 -10.08 -16.93 1.14
CA GLY A 489 -11.23 -16.76 0.24
C GLY A 489 -12.43 -16.02 0.85
N PHE A 490 -12.29 -15.41 2.03
CA PHE A 490 -13.36 -14.63 2.63
C PHE A 490 -13.76 -13.45 1.74
N GLU A 491 -15.06 -13.36 1.48
CA GLU A 491 -15.73 -12.27 0.79
C GLU A 491 -16.73 -11.65 1.75
N PRO A 492 -16.61 -10.35 2.07
CA PRO A 492 -17.62 -9.70 2.89
C PRO A 492 -18.93 -9.60 2.11
N PRO A 493 -20.04 -9.39 2.81
CA PRO A 493 -21.32 -9.29 2.17
C PRO A 493 -21.35 -8.09 1.19
N ALA A 494 -21.92 -8.29 -0.01
CA ALA A 494 -21.82 -7.29 -1.09
C ALA A 494 -22.43 -5.93 -0.68
N PRO A 495 -21.77 -4.80 -1.00
CA PRO A 495 -22.20 -3.47 -0.59
C PRO A 495 -23.43 -3.00 -1.37
N ASN A 496 -24.04 -1.86 -0.97
CA ASN A 496 -25.08 -1.14 -1.72
C ASN A 496 -26.36 -1.94 -2.01
N ALA A 497 -26.87 -2.66 -1.01
CA ALA A 497 -28.23 -3.20 -1.10
C ALA A 497 -29.24 -2.05 -1.18
N LEU A 498 -30.25 -2.18 -2.05
CA LEU A 498 -31.29 -1.15 -2.22
C LEU A 498 -32.16 -1.06 -0.97
N ARG A 499 -32.45 -2.22 -0.39
CA ARG A 499 -33.11 -2.38 0.91
C ARG A 499 -32.48 -3.57 1.62
N VAL A 500 -32.42 -3.49 2.94
CA VAL A 500 -32.01 -4.62 3.77
C VAL A 500 -33.15 -4.96 4.71
N ALA A 501 -33.67 -6.18 4.57
CA ALA A 501 -34.61 -6.76 5.52
C ALA A 501 -33.81 -7.35 6.67
N ARG A 502 -33.89 -6.75 7.85
CA ARG A 502 -33.14 -7.17 9.04
C ARG A 502 -33.92 -6.97 10.32
N ARG A 503 -33.55 -7.78 11.31
CA ARG A 503 -33.90 -7.57 12.72
C ARG A 503 -32.67 -7.21 13.52
N SER A 504 -32.89 -6.50 14.62
CA SER A 504 -31.85 -5.90 15.45
C SER A 504 -31.01 -6.95 16.18
N GLY A 505 -31.58 -8.09 16.53
CA GLY A 505 -30.97 -9.03 17.48
C GLY A 505 -31.05 -8.56 18.93
N VAL A 506 -31.86 -7.53 19.23
CA VAL A 506 -32.00 -6.96 20.57
C VAL A 506 -33.39 -7.33 21.11
N ARG A 507 -33.41 -8.23 22.09
CA ARG A 507 -34.63 -8.76 22.71
C ARG A 507 -35.58 -7.66 23.19
N ASP A 508 -35.03 -6.65 23.85
CA ASP A 508 -35.79 -5.55 24.48
C ASP A 508 -36.49 -4.61 23.49
N ARG A 509 -36.17 -4.71 22.18
CA ARG A 509 -36.88 -3.92 21.16
C ARG A 509 -38.25 -4.48 20.80
N GLY A 510 -38.55 -5.73 21.18
CA GLY A 510 -39.86 -6.36 20.93
C GLY A 510 -40.24 -6.37 19.44
N GLU A 511 -39.26 -6.49 18.54
CA GLU A 511 -39.53 -6.51 17.10
C GLU A 511 -40.34 -7.78 16.74
N PRO A 512 -41.36 -7.72 15.87
CA PRO A 512 -42.03 -8.93 15.37
C PRO A 512 -41.19 -9.63 14.31
N ALA A 513 -41.49 -10.87 13.94
CA ALA A 513 -40.84 -11.54 12.80
C ALA A 513 -41.00 -10.73 11.49
N LEU A 514 -40.09 -10.91 10.53
CA LEU A 514 -40.26 -10.50 9.13
C LEU A 514 -40.89 -11.66 8.36
N LEU A 515 -41.77 -11.35 7.42
CA LEU A 515 -42.18 -12.28 6.38
C LEU A 515 -41.94 -11.63 5.02
N LEU A 516 -41.14 -12.27 4.17
CA LEU A 516 -40.90 -11.87 2.79
C LEU A 516 -41.38 -12.99 1.85
N THR A 517 -42.31 -12.65 0.97
CA THR A 517 -42.90 -13.56 -0.01
C THR A 517 -42.60 -13.21 -1.47
N ASP A 518 -41.73 -12.22 -1.68
CA ASP A 518 -41.28 -11.78 -2.99
C ASP A 518 -40.07 -12.61 -3.46
N VAL A 519 -39.81 -12.62 -4.77
CA VAL A 519 -38.79 -13.43 -5.43
C VAL A 519 -37.44 -13.34 -4.71
N LEU A 520 -36.94 -14.51 -4.28
CA LEU A 520 -35.68 -14.66 -3.56
C LEU A 520 -34.71 -15.52 -4.35
N ARG A 521 -33.42 -15.18 -4.34
CA ARG A 521 -32.34 -15.99 -4.89
C ARG A 521 -31.49 -16.57 -3.77
N VAL A 522 -31.22 -17.87 -3.85
CA VAL A 522 -30.30 -18.60 -2.98
C VAL A 522 -29.26 -19.25 -3.88
N GLY A 523 -28.03 -18.75 -3.84
CA GLY A 523 -27.01 -19.11 -4.82
C GLY A 523 -27.49 -18.80 -6.24
N GLU A 524 -27.49 -19.80 -7.11
CA GLU A 524 -27.97 -19.70 -8.50
C GLU A 524 -29.48 -20.02 -8.64
N THR A 525 -30.12 -20.51 -7.59
CA THR A 525 -31.53 -20.92 -7.62
C THR A 525 -32.45 -19.75 -7.29
N ARG A 526 -33.53 -19.61 -8.08
CA ARG A 526 -34.57 -18.62 -7.88
C ARG A 526 -35.81 -19.28 -7.27
N GLN A 527 -36.26 -18.75 -6.14
CA GLN A 527 -37.51 -19.11 -5.50
C GLN A 527 -38.58 -18.10 -5.93
N LEU A 528 -39.65 -18.58 -6.60
CA LEU A 528 -40.73 -17.72 -7.09
C LEU A 528 -41.76 -17.43 -6.01
N LYS A 529 -42.00 -18.38 -5.11
CA LYS A 529 -42.94 -18.27 -3.99
C LYS A 529 -42.26 -18.61 -2.66
N PRO A 530 -41.29 -17.81 -2.20
CA PRO A 530 -40.68 -18.04 -0.91
C PRO A 530 -41.62 -17.62 0.24
N ALA A 531 -41.42 -18.19 1.41
CA ALA A 531 -41.78 -17.62 2.70
C ALA A 531 -40.48 -17.51 3.50
N LEU A 532 -39.81 -16.36 3.37
CA LEU A 532 -38.65 -16.04 4.18
C LEU A 532 -39.11 -15.41 5.49
N ILE A 533 -38.85 -16.11 6.58
CA ILE A 533 -39.17 -15.70 7.94
C ILE A 533 -37.89 -15.23 8.62
N GLY A 534 -37.83 -13.94 8.97
CA GLY A 534 -36.69 -13.35 9.68
C GLY A 534 -37.03 -13.04 11.14
N LEU A 535 -36.48 -13.80 12.08
CA LEU A 535 -36.82 -13.69 13.50
C LEU A 535 -36.09 -12.54 14.20
N PRO A 536 -36.62 -12.03 15.32
CA PRO A 536 -36.02 -10.94 16.09
C PRO A 536 -34.61 -11.23 16.61
N ASN A 537 -34.31 -12.50 16.89
CA ASN A 537 -32.99 -13.00 17.29
C ASN A 537 -32.02 -13.20 16.10
N ARG A 538 -32.39 -12.73 14.89
CA ARG A 538 -31.61 -12.78 13.64
C ARG A 538 -31.41 -14.15 13.00
N HIS A 539 -32.14 -15.17 13.45
CA HIS A 539 -32.28 -16.41 12.70
C HIS A 539 -33.29 -16.22 11.58
N ASN A 540 -33.00 -16.79 10.41
CA ASN A 540 -33.83 -16.63 9.23
C ASN A 540 -34.06 -17.97 8.57
N VAL A 541 -35.32 -18.32 8.35
CA VAL A 541 -35.73 -19.59 7.75
C VAL A 541 -36.38 -19.30 6.42
N LEU A 542 -35.97 -20.02 5.39
CA LEU A 542 -36.58 -19.95 4.07
C LEU A 542 -37.36 -21.23 3.79
N ILE A 543 -38.65 -21.05 3.52
CA ILE A 543 -39.51 -22.11 3.01
C ILE A 543 -39.84 -21.78 1.56
N ASP A 544 -39.61 -22.72 0.65
CA ASP A 544 -40.09 -22.66 -0.72
C ASP A 544 -41.50 -23.23 -0.75
N LEU A 545 -42.50 -22.33 -0.84
CA LEU A 545 -43.90 -22.70 -0.89
C LEU A 545 -44.32 -23.21 -2.28
N GLU A 546 -43.52 -23.00 -3.32
CA GLU A 546 -43.76 -23.62 -4.63
C GLU A 546 -43.53 -25.13 -4.55
N ALA A 547 -42.43 -25.56 -3.92
CA ALA A 547 -42.11 -26.97 -3.71
C ALA A 547 -42.60 -27.55 -2.36
N GLY A 548 -43.05 -26.72 -1.41
CA GLY A 548 -43.47 -27.17 -0.08
C GLY A 548 -42.33 -27.77 0.76
N ARG A 549 -41.19 -27.07 0.82
CA ARG A 549 -40.01 -27.52 1.58
C ARG A 549 -39.20 -26.37 2.17
N MET A 550 -38.55 -26.62 3.31
CA MET A 550 -37.50 -25.73 3.83
C MET A 550 -36.25 -25.81 2.95
N VAL A 551 -35.67 -24.66 2.61
CA VAL A 551 -34.54 -24.53 1.68
C VAL A 551 -33.24 -24.17 2.38
N ASP A 552 -33.30 -23.24 3.34
CA ASP A 552 -32.10 -22.75 4.00
C ASP A 552 -32.41 -22.12 5.36
N TRP A 553 -31.43 -22.16 6.24
CA TRP A 553 -31.43 -21.51 7.53
C TRP A 553 -30.11 -20.76 7.73
N TRP A 554 -30.19 -19.46 8.01
CA TRP A 554 -29.02 -18.61 8.21
C TRP A 554 -29.18 -17.62 9.36
N ILE A 555 -28.04 -17.14 9.85
CA ILE A 555 -27.96 -16.04 10.82
C ILE A 555 -27.43 -14.80 10.11
N GLY A 556 -28.03 -13.64 10.37
CA GLY A 556 -27.57 -12.37 9.80
C GLY A 556 -28.71 -11.43 9.43
N ASP A 557 -28.59 -10.70 8.33
CA ASP A 557 -29.74 -10.01 7.74
C ASP A 557 -30.65 -11.07 7.11
N ALA A 558 -31.97 -10.84 7.13
CA ALA A 558 -32.91 -11.76 6.48
C ALA A 558 -32.64 -11.76 4.97
N ALA A 559 -32.79 -10.62 4.32
CA ALA A 559 -32.50 -10.53 2.89
C ALA A 559 -32.03 -9.15 2.48
N ARG A 560 -31.42 -9.10 1.30
CA ARG A 560 -30.99 -7.84 0.67
C ARG A 560 -31.58 -7.71 -0.71
N GLN A 561 -32.19 -6.57 -0.97
CA GLN A 561 -32.80 -6.30 -2.25
C GLN A 561 -31.73 -5.81 -3.24
N ARG A 562 -31.75 -6.39 -4.43
CA ARG A 562 -30.84 -6.12 -5.55
C ARG A 562 -31.62 -5.84 -6.82
N THR A 563 -30.93 -5.31 -7.81
CA THR A 563 -31.42 -5.16 -9.17
C THR A 563 -30.48 -5.82 -10.16
N GLU A 564 -31.06 -6.47 -11.15
CA GLU A 564 -30.38 -6.95 -12.34
C GLU A 564 -31.19 -6.49 -13.56
N GLY A 565 -30.60 -5.58 -14.34
CA GLY A 565 -31.33 -4.86 -15.38
C GLY A 565 -32.51 -4.07 -14.80
N LYS A 566 -33.73 -4.43 -15.21
CA LYS A 566 -34.98 -3.80 -14.73
C LYS A 566 -35.70 -4.62 -13.65
N THR A 567 -35.16 -5.78 -13.28
CA THR A 567 -35.80 -6.70 -12.34
C THR A 567 -35.18 -6.57 -10.97
N TRP A 568 -36.04 -6.59 -9.95
CA TRP A 568 -35.64 -6.57 -8.54
C TRP A 568 -35.76 -7.99 -8.00
N PHE A 569 -34.85 -8.36 -7.11
CA PHE A 569 -34.92 -9.64 -6.39
C PHE A 569 -34.31 -9.47 -5.01
N TRP A 570 -34.68 -10.35 -4.10
CA TRP A 570 -34.04 -10.49 -2.80
C TRP A 570 -32.94 -11.57 -2.89
N GLU A 571 -31.83 -11.38 -2.20
CA GLU A 571 -30.83 -12.42 -1.97
C GLU A 571 -30.68 -12.67 -0.47
N VAL A 572 -30.16 -13.85 -0.11
CA VAL A 572 -29.85 -14.21 1.28
C VAL A 572 -28.92 -13.18 1.93
N GLY A 573 -29.31 -12.70 3.11
CA GLY A 573 -28.63 -11.60 3.82
C GLY A 573 -27.61 -12.01 4.89
N GLY A 574 -27.27 -13.29 5.02
CA GLY A 574 -26.41 -13.79 6.10
C GLY A 574 -25.65 -15.07 5.77
N THR A 575 -25.15 -15.74 6.81
CA THR A 575 -24.35 -16.96 6.69
C THR A 575 -25.22 -18.18 6.96
N SER A 576 -25.36 -19.05 5.96
CA SER A 576 -26.07 -20.32 6.12
C SER A 576 -25.41 -21.18 7.19
N ILE A 577 -26.22 -21.72 8.09
CA ILE A 577 -25.84 -22.70 9.11
C ILE A 577 -26.30 -24.11 8.74
N GLY A 578 -27.08 -24.24 7.67
CA GLY A 578 -27.50 -25.53 7.12
C GLY A 578 -28.38 -25.32 5.90
N ALA A 579 -27.80 -25.50 4.70
CA ALA A 579 -28.58 -25.61 3.48
C ALA A 579 -29.35 -26.93 3.51
N LEU A 580 -30.64 -26.84 3.82
CA LEU A 580 -31.55 -27.96 3.77
C LEU A 580 -31.96 -28.08 2.30
N GLN A 581 -31.25 -28.88 1.52
CA GLN A 581 -31.70 -29.26 0.17
C GLN A 581 -32.34 -30.65 0.22
N PRO A 582 -33.54 -30.82 0.82
CA PRO A 582 -34.21 -32.10 0.75
C PRO A 582 -34.62 -32.36 -0.70
N ALA A 583 -34.31 -33.57 -1.17
CA ALA A 583 -34.75 -34.07 -2.48
C ALA A 583 -36.27 -34.29 -2.53
N GLU A 584 -36.94 -34.34 -1.38
CA GLU A 584 -38.37 -34.58 -1.21
C GLU A 584 -39.06 -33.38 -0.52
N HIS A 585 -40.39 -33.35 -0.58
CA HIS A 585 -41.23 -32.40 0.16
C HIS A 585 -41.06 -32.56 1.68
N GLU A 586 -41.33 -31.49 2.45
CA GLU A 586 -41.21 -31.51 3.92
C GLU A 586 -42.17 -32.52 4.58
N LEU A 587 -43.34 -32.74 3.97
CA LEU A 587 -44.38 -33.62 4.49
C LEU A 587 -44.72 -34.73 3.49
N SER A 588 -44.93 -35.94 4.00
CA SER A 588 -45.54 -37.06 3.27
C SER A 588 -46.45 -37.83 4.21
N LEU A 589 -47.55 -38.38 3.70
CA LEU A 589 -48.48 -39.19 4.50
C LEU A 589 -48.22 -40.67 4.28
N ARG A 590 -48.63 -41.49 5.23
CA ARG A 590 -48.71 -42.94 5.08
C ARG A 590 -50.12 -43.38 5.43
N ASP A 591 -50.74 -44.16 4.56
CA ASP A 591 -52.04 -44.76 4.87
C ASP A 591 -51.90 -46.00 5.75
N ALA A 592 -53.03 -46.58 6.15
CA ALA A 592 -53.10 -47.77 6.99
C ALA A 592 -52.43 -49.01 6.36
N ALA A 593 -52.25 -49.04 5.03
CA ALA A 593 -51.55 -50.10 4.32
C ALA A 593 -50.04 -49.81 4.17
N GLY A 594 -49.55 -48.70 4.74
CA GLY A 594 -48.16 -48.27 4.66
C GLY A 594 -47.78 -47.62 3.33
N ARG A 595 -48.74 -47.37 2.42
CA ARG A 595 -48.49 -46.70 1.14
C ARG A 595 -48.20 -45.23 1.41
N ARG A 596 -47.18 -44.69 0.74
CA ARG A 596 -46.77 -43.29 0.87
C ARG A 596 -47.63 -42.42 -0.05
N TRP A 597 -48.13 -41.31 0.48
CA TRP A 597 -48.84 -40.28 -0.26
C TRP A 597 -47.96 -39.04 -0.31
N GLN A 598 -47.74 -38.52 -1.52
CA GLN A 598 -46.87 -37.37 -1.74
C GLN A 598 -47.69 -36.14 -2.08
N PRO A 599 -47.21 -34.94 -1.71
CA PRO A 599 -47.77 -33.70 -2.19
C PRO A 599 -47.82 -33.66 -3.72
N ILE A 600 -48.93 -33.17 -4.26
CA ILE A 600 -49.11 -32.94 -5.69
C ILE A 600 -49.26 -31.45 -5.97
N GLN A 601 -48.89 -31.04 -7.18
CA GLN A 601 -49.10 -29.69 -7.65
C GLN A 601 -50.59 -29.48 -7.97
N VAL A 602 -51.20 -28.47 -7.33
CA VAL A 602 -52.57 -28.04 -7.63
C VAL A 602 -52.50 -26.66 -8.27
N GLY A 603 -52.79 -26.59 -9.58
CA GLY A 603 -52.54 -25.40 -10.38
C GLY A 603 -51.03 -25.21 -10.64
N GLN A 604 -50.43 -24.12 -10.17
CA GLN A 604 -49.01 -23.81 -10.40
C GLN A 604 -48.09 -24.20 -9.22
N PHE A 605 -48.63 -24.55 -8.05
CA PHE A 605 -47.85 -24.73 -6.82
C PHE A 605 -48.28 -25.96 -6.01
N VAL A 606 -47.39 -26.47 -5.16
CA VAL A 606 -47.67 -27.57 -4.22
C VAL A 606 -48.40 -27.08 -2.96
N THR A 607 -48.20 -25.81 -2.58
CA THR A 607 -48.85 -25.22 -1.41
C THR A 607 -49.70 -23.99 -1.73
N GLU A 608 -50.75 -23.78 -0.94
CA GLU A 608 -51.58 -22.58 -0.93
C GLU A 608 -51.46 -21.92 0.46
N LEU A 609 -50.84 -20.74 0.56
CA LEU A 609 -50.71 -20.00 1.83
C LEU A 609 -52.04 -19.34 2.16
N ASP A 610 -52.60 -19.63 3.33
CA ASP A 610 -53.93 -19.19 3.75
C ASP A 610 -53.91 -17.91 4.58
N ASP A 611 -53.18 -17.93 5.70
CA ASP A 611 -53.09 -16.81 6.65
C ASP A 611 -51.76 -16.84 7.39
N TRP A 612 -51.36 -15.71 7.95
CA TRP A 612 -50.22 -15.61 8.86
C TRP A 612 -50.43 -14.51 9.90
N GLN A 613 -49.92 -14.73 11.10
CA GLN A 613 -50.07 -13.82 12.23
C GLN A 613 -48.79 -13.75 13.07
N HIS A 614 -48.37 -12.53 13.39
CA HIS A 614 -47.29 -12.30 14.35
C HIS A 614 -47.67 -12.82 15.74
N GLN A 615 -46.71 -13.42 16.41
CA GLN A 615 -46.89 -13.93 17.77
C GLN A 615 -46.36 -12.93 18.80
N PRO A 616 -46.91 -12.91 20.03
CA PRO A 616 -46.47 -11.98 21.09
C PRO A 616 -45.00 -12.13 21.50
N ASP A 617 -44.42 -13.30 21.31
CA ASP A 617 -43.01 -13.60 21.57
C ASP A 617 -42.07 -13.11 20.44
N GLY A 618 -42.61 -12.44 19.43
CA GLY A 618 -41.89 -11.97 18.25
C GLY A 618 -41.80 -13.02 17.13
N GLY A 619 -42.40 -14.20 17.30
CA GLY A 619 -42.50 -15.23 16.28
C GLY A 619 -43.56 -14.95 15.21
N ILE A 620 -43.83 -15.97 14.40
CA ILE A 620 -44.89 -15.98 13.39
C ILE A 620 -45.57 -17.34 13.37
N ALA A 621 -46.90 -17.33 13.29
CA ALA A 621 -47.68 -18.51 12.93
C ALA A 621 -48.22 -18.31 11.51
N PHE A 622 -48.21 -19.36 10.71
CA PHE A 622 -48.81 -19.34 9.37
C PHE A 622 -49.46 -20.67 9.05
N SER A 623 -50.44 -20.64 8.15
CA SER A 623 -51.14 -21.83 7.69
C SER A 623 -51.13 -21.94 6.18
N HIS A 624 -50.93 -23.15 5.68
CA HIS A 624 -50.99 -23.43 4.25
C HIS A 624 -51.68 -24.78 3.99
N ARG A 625 -52.30 -24.90 2.81
CA ARG A 625 -52.90 -26.15 2.35
C ARG A 625 -51.93 -26.92 1.46
N MET A 626 -51.92 -28.24 1.61
CA MET A 626 -51.19 -29.18 0.75
C MET A 626 -52.13 -30.31 0.35
N THR A 627 -52.12 -30.66 -0.93
CA THR A 627 -52.92 -31.79 -1.43
C THR A 627 -52.00 -32.97 -1.71
N PHE A 628 -52.38 -34.15 -1.24
CA PHE A 628 -51.59 -35.37 -1.32
C PHE A 628 -52.30 -36.40 -2.19
N SER A 629 -51.51 -37.18 -2.92
CA SER A 629 -51.99 -38.28 -3.75
C SER A 629 -51.07 -39.50 -3.59
N PRO A 630 -51.59 -40.74 -3.68
CA PRO A 630 -50.75 -41.93 -3.67
C PRO A 630 -49.99 -42.12 -4.99
N GLU A 631 -50.51 -41.54 -6.09
CA GLU A 631 -49.93 -41.56 -7.44
C GLU A 631 -50.21 -40.22 -8.15
N PRO A 632 -49.32 -39.70 -9.02
CA PRO A 632 -49.45 -38.36 -9.61
C PRO A 632 -50.80 -38.06 -10.30
N ASP A 633 -51.45 -39.08 -10.86
CA ASP A 633 -52.71 -38.97 -11.62
C ASP A 633 -53.91 -39.64 -10.93
N SER A 634 -53.82 -39.94 -9.63
CA SER A 634 -54.94 -40.56 -8.90
C SER A 634 -56.07 -39.56 -8.66
N GLU A 635 -57.32 -40.00 -8.85
CA GLU A 635 -58.50 -39.24 -8.40
C GLU A 635 -58.63 -39.19 -6.87
N SER A 636 -57.91 -40.07 -6.16
CA SER A 636 -57.90 -40.12 -4.70
C SER A 636 -56.90 -39.10 -4.13
N THR A 637 -57.42 -37.95 -3.71
CA THR A 637 -56.62 -36.88 -3.10
C THR A 637 -57.08 -36.55 -1.68
N VAL A 638 -56.14 -36.10 -0.85
CA VAL A 638 -56.43 -35.58 0.50
C VAL A 638 -55.77 -34.22 0.65
N THR A 639 -56.55 -33.19 0.98
CA THR A 639 -56.03 -31.86 1.30
C THR A 639 -55.92 -31.69 2.82
N LEU A 640 -54.74 -31.32 3.29
CA LEU A 640 -54.48 -30.98 4.69
C LEU A 640 -54.27 -29.49 4.85
N LEU A 641 -54.81 -28.93 5.93
CA LEU A 641 -54.43 -27.62 6.45
C LEU A 641 -53.27 -27.81 7.42
N VAL A 642 -52.09 -27.34 7.04
CA VAL A 642 -50.89 -27.35 7.87
C VAL A 642 -50.80 -26.01 8.58
N ARG A 643 -50.56 -26.02 9.90
CA ARG A 643 -50.32 -24.83 10.71
C ARG A 643 -48.95 -24.95 11.34
N GLN A 644 -48.09 -23.96 11.14
CA GLN A 644 -46.73 -23.94 11.67
C GLN A 644 -46.54 -22.66 12.49
N THR A 645 -45.80 -22.78 13.60
CA THR A 645 -45.38 -21.63 14.41
C THR A 645 -43.85 -21.63 14.53
N ILE A 646 -43.23 -20.50 14.23
CA ILE A 646 -41.79 -20.30 14.35
C ILE A 646 -41.54 -19.17 15.33
N SER A 647 -40.89 -19.49 16.45
CA SER A 647 -40.61 -18.56 17.56
C SER A 647 -39.11 -18.34 17.75
N PRO A 648 -38.67 -17.13 18.14
CA PRO A 648 -37.28 -16.87 18.49
C PRO A 648 -36.92 -17.53 19.83
N ILE A 649 -35.77 -18.20 19.87
CA ILE A 649 -35.15 -18.69 21.12
C ILE A 649 -34.01 -17.72 21.48
N TRP A 650 -34.04 -17.20 22.71
CA TRP A 650 -33.02 -16.31 23.26
C TRP A 650 -32.19 -17.04 24.32
N SER A 651 -30.87 -16.89 24.27
CA SER A 651 -29.93 -17.54 25.18
C SER A 651 -29.82 -16.78 26.52
N ASP A 652 -30.89 -16.77 27.33
CA ASP A 652 -30.91 -16.18 28.68
C ASP A 652 -31.38 -17.18 29.76
N SER A 653 -30.96 -18.44 29.70
CA SER A 653 -31.05 -19.34 30.86
C SER A 653 -29.75 -19.28 31.66
N ALA A 654 -29.73 -18.42 32.68
CA ALA A 654 -28.77 -18.50 33.77
C ALA A 654 -28.87 -19.88 34.45
N GLY A 655 -28.00 -20.80 34.06
CA GLY A 655 -27.92 -22.15 34.62
C GLY A 655 -27.34 -23.15 33.64
N ALA A 656 -26.06 -23.48 33.83
CA ALA A 656 -25.29 -24.54 33.17
C ALA A 656 -24.85 -24.31 31.72
N SER A 657 -23.58 -23.94 31.59
CA SER A 657 -22.74 -24.60 30.60
C SER A 657 -22.77 -26.12 30.84
N GLN A 658 -23.34 -26.87 29.92
CA GLN A 658 -22.79 -28.16 29.55
C GLN A 658 -22.80 -28.25 28.03
N SER A 659 -21.68 -27.86 27.45
CA SER A 659 -21.23 -28.41 26.18
C SER A 659 -21.07 -29.91 26.35
N GLN A 660 -22.11 -30.66 26.02
CA GLN A 660 -21.98 -32.06 25.65
C GLN A 660 -22.51 -32.18 24.22
N LEU A 661 -21.58 -32.24 23.26
CA LEU A 661 -21.78 -32.95 22.01
C LEU A 661 -21.90 -34.43 22.36
N ASP A 662 -23.02 -34.83 22.94
CA ASP A 662 -23.42 -36.23 22.96
C ASP A 662 -24.22 -36.47 21.68
N SER A 663 -23.62 -37.25 20.80
CA SER A 663 -24.33 -38.00 19.78
C SER A 663 -25.32 -38.92 20.48
N ASP A 664 -26.56 -38.49 20.65
CA ASP A 664 -27.76 -39.32 20.56
C ASP A 664 -29.02 -38.50 20.87
N SER A 665 -29.95 -38.52 19.91
CA SER A 665 -31.38 -38.24 20.05
C SER A 665 -31.89 -36.80 20.27
N ALA A 666 -32.94 -36.49 19.49
CA ALA A 666 -33.91 -35.38 19.58
C ALA A 666 -33.37 -33.97 19.27
N GLY A 667 -33.78 -33.30 18.20
CA GLY A 667 -35.09 -33.30 17.56
C GLY A 667 -35.63 -31.88 17.63
N ALA A 668 -35.55 -31.14 16.52
CA ALA A 668 -36.36 -29.94 16.37
C ALA A 668 -37.82 -30.39 16.42
N SER A 669 -38.56 -30.01 17.48
CA SER A 669 -40.00 -30.20 17.50
C SER A 669 -40.62 -29.14 16.62
N PHE A 670 -40.92 -29.50 15.37
CA PHE A 670 -41.94 -28.82 14.60
C PHE A 670 -43.29 -29.27 15.17
N SER A 671 -44.02 -28.35 15.79
CA SER A 671 -45.46 -28.51 16.04
C SER A 671 -46.24 -27.98 14.85
#